data_AF-A0A384KFM8-F1
#
_entry.id   AF-A0A384KFM8-F1
#
_cell.length_a   1.000
_cell.length_b   1.000
_cell.length_c   1.000
_cell.angle_alpha   90.00
_cell.angle_beta   90.00
_cell.angle_gamma   90.00
#
_symmetry.space_group_name_H-M   'P 1'
#
loop_
_entity.id
_entity.type
_entity.pdbx_description
1 polymer ?
#
loop_
_entity_poly.entity_id
_entity_poly.type
_entity_poly.pdbx_seq_one_letter_code
_entity_poly.pdbx_strand_id
1 'polypeptide(L)'
;MNLRGPLVEVGEPRDVETKYGERSLAEVTLRPERGTGEPVTVTLWGKWTHAAEHAEPGMDILVTDAEESEYRGETTYSTGSESFVVVEPDFLVDVTDVRSWVQCSRMYYLNKLSGIPLNYPVVKGTIVHDVFGDLLRGRDLDSSIDERIDERGLELGLLGREVDEVADEVRRNAAAIEGWLSQGVLTDEDEWRSEYTLISPTFGIKGRADALRRGSPVELKTGKNLNRDPRFQDKIQAASYALILEERGFPVDTGTLLYTKNTTLDRTEESGDLSPAKDFSIGRGLLEFVVRTRNEIAAMEHDVSVPTGYEVNSKCEYCFEKDTCMVVSGRLDQESKAGAVGKPVPEDERDYFDRFYRAVEEERRSVHKEYRKLWDQSAEERADDDRALIGLEPIGQTERPDGTWELRAKQTDDAVSKLRAGDVALASDGHPVEGHAELARIVELGDEVVVTTDEPVPLRRLDVYPSELTVDRLLTALHDAVLKGSPDRKDVLFGRRDPDFSDRSAGRTFIDNNDAQDDAVRLAVDADDLALIHGPPGTGKTHTIARTIRALVEDGNRVLLSAFTNRAVDNALEALRDQGFENIVRVGTESGVREDMQDVRLSRSGDPNALAAALRNAPVVAATTASCGSRVMREQSFDAALVDEASQITEPGTLAAVNLADRFVLVGDHKQLPPVVRAENDLQTSLFQRLIETYPDASVMLDRQYRMSQRIQAFASREFYDGALRPATGAVAAQHLRDLGVDTADLPAELADQVAFVDPDGRRVGNTNPTEADRVAEVVAAYEAAGVDADDIGVIAPFRAQVAEISRRTDATVDTVDRFQGSSKEVIVVSFVATGELDGPLFEDHRRINVALTRAKKALCLVGDADALESDPFYDRMLAWARR
;
A
#
# COMPACT_ATOMS: atom_id res chain seq x y z
N MET A 1 5.71 30.64 21.69
CA MET A 1 5.90 30.54 20.22
C MET A 1 6.30 29.12 19.87
N ASN A 2 6.01 28.64 18.66
CA ASN A 2 6.42 27.29 18.25
C ASN A 2 7.80 27.33 17.58
N LEU A 3 8.72 26.49 18.03
CA LEU A 3 10.05 26.33 17.45
C LEU A 3 10.16 24.96 16.83
N ARG A 4 10.47 24.89 15.53
CA ARG A 4 10.56 23.63 14.79
C ARG A 4 11.72 23.60 13.81
N GLY A 5 12.43 22.49 13.79
CA GLY A 5 13.38 22.13 12.75
C GLY A 5 14.44 21.15 13.24
N PRO A 6 15.47 20.88 12.41
CA PRO A 6 16.42 19.83 12.68
C PRO A 6 17.36 20.21 13.82
N LEU A 7 17.66 19.22 14.67
CA LEU A 7 18.61 19.31 15.76
C LEU A 7 20.04 19.39 15.21
N VAL A 8 20.82 20.31 15.78
CA VAL A 8 22.26 20.51 15.51
C VAL A 8 23.09 19.93 16.64
N GLU A 9 22.64 20.10 17.87
CA GLU A 9 23.33 19.65 19.08
C GLU A 9 22.30 19.25 20.14
N VAL A 10 22.58 18.17 20.87
CA VAL A 10 21.74 17.67 21.96
C VAL A 10 22.64 17.50 23.18
N GLY A 11 22.33 18.23 24.25
CA GLY A 11 23.02 18.16 25.52
C GLY A 11 22.42 17.09 26.44
N GLU A 12 23.28 16.44 27.23
CA GLU A 12 22.85 15.45 28.23
C GLU A 12 21.99 16.10 29.34
N PRO A 13 20.92 15.41 29.80
CA PRO A 13 20.18 15.85 30.97
C PRO A 13 21.05 15.99 32.21
N ARG A 14 20.88 17.09 32.95
CA ARG A 14 21.56 17.36 34.23
C ARG A 14 20.63 17.99 35.24
N ASP A 15 20.84 17.70 36.52
CA ASP A 15 20.09 18.31 37.61
C ASP A 15 20.73 19.63 38.06
N VAL A 16 19.91 20.65 38.26
CA VAL A 16 20.34 21.95 38.78
C VAL A 16 19.50 22.39 39.98
N GLU A 17 20.14 23.10 40.91
CA GLU A 17 19.43 23.78 41.99
C GLU A 17 18.77 25.06 41.48
N THR A 18 17.44 25.12 41.57
CA THR A 18 16.67 26.32 41.28
C THR A 18 16.09 26.91 42.57
N LYS A 19 15.59 28.15 42.51
CA LYS A 19 14.84 28.77 43.62
C LYS A 19 13.57 27.99 44.06
N TYR A 20 13.15 27.00 43.27
CA TYR A 20 11.99 26.14 43.54
C TYR A 20 12.37 24.70 43.88
N GLY A 21 13.67 24.41 44.06
CA GLY A 21 14.20 23.07 44.32
C GLY A 21 15.07 22.54 43.17
N GLU A 22 15.52 21.31 43.30
CA GLU A 22 16.26 20.58 42.27
C GLU A 22 15.35 20.31 41.06
N ARG A 23 15.82 20.62 39.86
CA ARG A 23 15.09 20.42 38.61
C ARG A 23 16.04 19.95 37.52
N SER A 24 15.63 18.94 36.75
CA SER A 24 16.39 18.49 35.58
C SER A 24 16.25 19.48 34.43
N LEU A 25 17.34 19.69 33.70
CA LEU A 25 17.37 20.44 32.46
C LEU A 25 18.24 19.74 31.40
N ALA A 26 17.90 19.94 30.14
CA ALA A 26 18.71 19.58 28.98
C ALA A 26 18.68 20.76 28.00
N GLU A 27 19.76 20.97 27.24
CA GLU A 27 19.83 22.02 26.24
C GLU A 27 19.88 21.36 24.86
N VAL A 28 19.01 21.79 23.95
CA VAL A 28 19.01 21.34 22.56
C VAL A 28 19.17 22.55 21.65
N THR A 29 19.98 22.42 20.61
CA THR A 29 20.14 23.45 19.59
C THR A 29 19.50 22.96 18.31
N LEU A 30 18.53 23.70 17.78
CA LEU A 30 17.87 23.38 16.52
C LEU A 30 18.03 24.52 15.51
N ARG A 31 17.88 24.22 14.22
CA ARG A 31 17.71 25.25 13.18
C ARG A 31 16.22 25.47 12.95
N PRO A 32 15.65 26.62 13.33
CA PRO A 32 14.23 26.90 13.12
C PRO A 32 13.91 27.03 11.62
N GLU A 33 12.64 27.23 11.31
CA GLU A 33 12.15 27.35 9.92
C GLU A 33 12.51 26.12 9.06
N ARG A 34 12.47 24.93 9.67
CA ARG A 34 12.82 23.66 8.98
C ARG A 34 14.24 23.67 8.39
N GLY A 35 15.17 24.32 9.09
CA GLY A 35 16.59 24.29 8.75
C GLY A 35 17.15 25.55 8.09
N THR A 36 16.30 26.51 7.68
CA THR A 36 16.75 27.74 7.03
C THR A 36 17.20 28.83 8.00
N GLY A 37 16.72 28.78 9.25
CA GLY A 37 17.06 29.76 10.27
C GLY A 37 18.45 29.58 10.89
N GLU A 38 18.91 30.61 11.59
CA GLU A 38 20.10 30.52 12.43
C GLU A 38 19.84 29.59 13.63
N PRO A 39 20.84 28.78 14.06
CA PRO A 39 20.65 27.86 15.19
C PRO A 39 20.21 28.59 16.45
N VAL A 40 19.19 28.05 17.12
CA VAL A 40 18.70 28.55 18.41
C VAL A 40 18.78 27.46 19.46
N THR A 41 19.18 27.83 20.68
CA THR A 41 19.22 26.91 21.81
C THR A 41 17.93 27.02 22.63
N VAL A 42 17.37 25.86 22.94
CA VAL A 42 16.17 25.70 23.77
C VAL A 42 16.52 24.90 25.02
N THR A 43 16.23 25.46 26.19
CA THR A 43 16.34 24.72 27.46
C THR A 43 15.05 23.93 27.73
N LEU A 44 15.18 22.61 27.74
CA LEU A 44 14.10 21.68 28.10
C LEU A 44 14.12 21.47 29.60
N TRP A 45 12.97 21.67 30.27
CA TRP A 45 12.88 21.58 31.72
C TRP A 45 12.02 20.41 32.20
N GLY A 46 12.42 19.80 33.32
CA GLY A 46 11.63 18.78 34.01
C GLY A 46 11.40 17.55 33.13
N LYS A 47 10.13 17.16 32.94
CA LYS A 47 9.80 15.96 32.15
C LYS A 47 10.25 16.02 30.69
N TRP A 48 10.51 17.22 30.16
CA TRP A 48 10.91 17.41 28.78
C TRP A 48 12.39 17.12 28.51
N THR A 49 13.22 16.96 29.55
CA THR A 49 14.60 16.47 29.37
C THR A 49 14.62 15.07 28.76
N HIS A 50 13.55 14.28 28.99
CA HIS A 50 13.34 12.99 28.37
C HIS A 50 13.43 13.04 26.83
N ALA A 51 13.00 14.13 26.19
CA ALA A 51 13.13 14.23 24.74
C ALA A 51 14.60 14.26 24.30
N ALA A 52 15.50 14.87 25.08
CA ALA A 52 16.94 14.89 24.79
C ALA A 52 17.62 13.53 25.01
N GLU A 53 17.02 12.62 25.78
CA GLU A 53 17.53 11.24 25.98
C GLU A 53 17.38 10.37 24.73
N HIS A 54 16.40 10.71 23.86
CA HIS A 54 16.07 9.95 22.65
C HIS A 54 16.35 10.73 21.37
N ALA A 55 16.82 11.97 21.46
CA ALA A 55 17.03 12.82 20.30
C ALA A 55 18.51 12.86 19.91
N GLU A 56 18.77 12.85 18.61
CA GLU A 56 20.12 12.96 18.05
C GLU A 56 20.21 14.12 17.04
N PRO A 57 21.41 14.67 16.79
CA PRO A 57 21.62 15.63 15.71
C PRO A 57 21.12 15.07 14.37
N GLY A 58 20.35 15.88 13.64
CA GLY A 58 19.69 15.50 12.39
C GLY A 58 18.21 15.14 12.54
N MET A 59 17.75 14.75 13.73
CA MET A 59 16.32 14.54 13.98
C MET A 59 15.57 15.88 14.01
N ASP A 60 14.33 15.89 13.52
CA ASP A 60 13.46 17.06 13.64
C ASP A 60 12.85 17.15 15.05
N ILE A 61 12.81 18.35 15.62
CA ILE A 61 12.13 18.61 16.91
C ILE A 61 11.11 19.73 16.75
N LEU A 62 10.00 19.64 17.48
CA LEU A 62 9.03 20.71 17.68
C LEU A 62 8.89 20.99 19.18
N VAL A 63 9.09 22.25 19.57
CA VAL A 63 8.77 22.77 20.91
C VAL A 63 7.59 23.72 20.77
N THR A 64 6.42 23.32 21.29
CA THR A 64 5.22 24.18 21.28
C THR A 64 5.28 25.16 22.44
N ASP A 65 4.70 26.34 22.24
CA ASP A 65 4.55 27.37 23.27
C ASP A 65 5.85 27.66 24.06
N ALA A 66 6.99 27.68 23.37
CA ALA A 66 8.27 28.03 23.95
C ALA A 66 8.23 29.46 24.51
N GLU A 67 8.78 29.63 25.71
CA GLU A 67 8.96 30.90 26.39
C GLU A 67 10.27 31.54 25.92
N GLU A 68 10.18 32.74 25.37
CA GLU A 68 11.32 33.54 24.93
C GLU A 68 11.88 34.37 26.09
N SER A 69 13.20 34.42 26.23
CA SER A 69 13.88 35.28 27.19
C SER A 69 15.20 35.82 26.65
N GLU A 70 15.62 36.99 27.11
CA GLU A 70 16.87 37.62 26.70
C GLU A 70 17.93 37.44 27.78
N TYR A 71 19.07 36.84 27.44
CA TYR A 71 20.19 36.66 28.36
C TYR A 71 21.49 37.14 27.70
N ARG A 72 22.15 38.13 28.32
CA ARG A 72 23.40 38.75 27.83
C ARG A 72 23.32 39.30 26.39
N GLY A 73 22.14 39.70 25.94
CA GLY A 73 21.90 40.23 24.59
C GLY A 73 21.66 39.16 23.53
N GLU A 74 21.53 37.89 23.92
CA GLU A 74 21.12 36.78 23.06
C GLU A 74 19.69 36.34 23.41
N THR A 75 18.88 36.10 22.39
CA THR A 75 17.54 35.50 22.55
C THR A 75 17.70 34.02 22.84
N THR A 76 17.09 33.58 23.93
CA THR A 76 17.09 32.18 24.40
C THR A 76 15.67 31.69 24.57
N TYR A 77 15.45 30.40 24.44
CA TYR A 77 14.14 29.79 24.55
C TYR A 77 14.10 28.72 25.62
N SER A 78 12.96 28.50 26.24
CA SER A 78 12.78 27.40 27.19
C SER A 78 11.37 26.85 27.19
N THR A 79 11.21 25.60 27.64
CA THR A 79 9.89 25.00 27.83
C THR A 79 9.19 25.64 29.03
N GLY A 80 7.99 26.17 28.80
CA GLY A 80 7.10 26.73 29.81
C GLY A 80 6.18 25.69 30.45
N SER A 81 5.17 26.17 31.19
CA SER A 81 4.13 25.28 31.73
C SER A 81 3.26 24.70 30.64
N GLU A 82 3.04 25.44 29.54
CA GLU A 82 2.16 25.07 28.44
C GLU A 82 2.84 24.25 27.33
N SER A 83 4.17 24.18 27.32
CA SER A 83 4.93 23.55 26.24
C SER A 83 4.78 22.04 26.16
N PHE A 84 4.79 21.53 24.94
CA PHE A 84 5.11 20.14 24.58
C PHE A 84 6.43 20.08 23.79
N VAL A 85 7.17 18.99 23.95
CA VAL A 85 8.34 18.68 23.12
C VAL A 85 8.09 17.41 22.35
N VAL A 86 8.18 17.53 21.03
CA VAL A 86 7.85 16.51 20.05
C VAL A 86 9.10 16.19 19.24
N VAL A 87 9.52 14.93 19.24
CA VAL A 87 10.61 14.41 18.39
C VAL A 87 9.98 13.81 17.14
N GLU A 88 10.56 14.09 15.98
CA GLU A 88 10.11 13.65 14.66
C GLU A 88 8.59 13.92 14.46
N PRO A 89 8.13 15.19 14.49
CA PRO A 89 6.71 15.54 14.36
C PRO A 89 6.03 14.98 13.10
N ASP A 90 6.79 14.76 12.02
CA ASP A 90 6.25 14.23 10.76
C ASP A 90 6.15 12.69 10.73
N PHE A 91 6.74 12.01 11.70
CA PHE A 91 6.55 10.58 11.85
C PHE A 91 5.24 10.32 12.60
N LEU A 92 4.17 10.04 11.85
CA LEU A 92 2.86 9.72 12.41
C LEU A 92 2.85 8.35 13.11
N VAL A 93 2.71 8.35 14.43
CA VAL A 93 2.56 7.12 15.23
C VAL A 93 1.07 6.81 15.42
N ASP A 94 0.67 5.56 15.17
CA ASP A 94 -0.71 5.14 15.41
C ASP A 94 -1.04 5.12 16.92
N VAL A 95 -2.25 5.57 17.28
CA VAL A 95 -2.74 5.53 18.67
C VAL A 95 -2.68 4.11 19.26
N THR A 96 -2.92 3.09 18.44
CA THR A 96 -2.79 1.67 18.83
C THR A 96 -1.35 1.26 19.13
N ASP A 97 -0.36 1.91 18.52
CA ASP A 97 1.05 1.65 18.75
C ASP A 97 1.54 2.32 20.03
N VAL A 98 1.09 3.54 20.32
CA VAL A 98 1.32 4.18 21.63
C VAL A 98 0.77 3.30 22.75
N ARG A 99 -0.46 2.79 22.60
CA ARG A 99 -1.05 1.83 23.54
C ARG A 99 -0.20 0.56 23.70
N SER A 100 0.24 -0.01 22.58
CA SER A 100 1.02 -1.26 22.57
C SER A 100 2.39 -1.06 23.23
N TRP A 101 3.05 0.06 22.96
CA TRP A 101 4.33 0.41 23.57
C TRP A 101 4.26 0.52 25.08
N VAL A 102 3.22 1.18 25.62
CA VAL A 102 3.00 1.27 27.07
C VAL A 102 2.82 -0.09 27.72
N GLN A 103 2.20 -1.04 27.00
CA GLN A 103 2.08 -2.41 27.48
C GLN A 103 3.42 -3.15 27.40
N CYS A 104 4.10 -3.04 26.27
CA CYS A 104 5.44 -3.55 26.01
C CYS A 104 5.98 -2.97 24.70
N SER A 105 7.10 -2.25 24.74
CA SER A 105 7.80 -1.71 23.56
C SER A 105 8.03 -2.76 22.47
N ARG A 106 8.35 -4.00 22.85
CA ARG A 106 8.57 -5.10 21.90
C ARG A 106 7.31 -5.59 21.19
N MET A 107 6.12 -5.37 21.75
CA MET A 107 4.87 -5.70 21.05
C MET A 107 4.67 -4.85 19.79
N TYR A 108 5.07 -3.58 19.83
CA TYR A 108 5.04 -2.72 18.65
C TYR A 108 5.86 -3.32 17.50
N TYR A 109 7.11 -3.69 17.77
CA TYR A 109 7.98 -4.38 16.80
C TYR A 109 7.38 -5.69 16.29
N LEU A 110 6.87 -6.55 17.17
CA LEU A 110 6.30 -7.85 16.79
C LEU A 110 5.02 -7.72 15.96
N ASN A 111 4.19 -6.72 16.23
CA ASN A 111 2.96 -6.45 15.47
C ASN A 111 3.28 -6.10 14.01
N LYS A 112 4.36 -5.33 13.77
CA LYS A 112 4.84 -5.02 12.41
C LYS A 112 5.28 -6.27 11.63
N LEU A 113 5.89 -7.24 12.30
CA LEU A 113 6.43 -8.44 11.66
C LEU A 113 5.41 -9.55 11.43
N SER A 114 4.51 -9.78 12.39
CA SER A 114 3.69 -10.99 12.39
C SER A 114 2.34 -10.80 11.68
N GLY A 115 1.92 -9.56 11.45
CA GLY A 115 0.60 -9.21 10.91
C GLY A 115 -0.55 -9.75 11.77
N ILE A 116 -1.78 -9.35 11.48
CA ILE A 116 -2.95 -9.82 12.25
C ILE A 116 -3.25 -11.29 11.89
N PRO A 117 -3.23 -12.23 12.84
CA PRO A 117 -3.54 -13.64 12.59
C PRO A 117 -5.04 -13.87 12.34
N LEU A 118 -5.39 -14.93 11.61
CA LEU A 118 -6.77 -15.40 11.53
C LEU A 118 -7.07 -16.24 12.78
N ASN A 119 -7.65 -15.61 13.80
CA ASN A 119 -8.11 -16.32 14.98
C ASN A 119 -9.48 -15.81 15.45
N TYR A 120 -10.20 -16.67 16.17
CA TYR A 120 -11.56 -16.38 16.58
C TYR A 120 -11.69 -15.16 17.51
N PRO A 121 -10.82 -14.93 18.52
CA PRO A 121 -10.87 -13.71 19.32
C PRO A 121 -10.80 -12.42 18.51
N VAL A 122 -9.95 -12.36 17.48
CA VAL A 122 -9.82 -11.20 16.59
C VAL A 122 -11.08 -11.04 15.74
N VAL A 123 -11.54 -12.10 15.08
CA VAL A 123 -12.74 -12.04 14.20
C VAL A 123 -13.99 -11.63 15.00
N LYS A 124 -14.24 -12.28 16.15
CA LYS A 124 -15.33 -11.87 17.04
C LYS A 124 -15.17 -10.45 17.53
N GLY A 125 -13.94 -10.04 17.86
CA GLY A 125 -13.65 -8.68 18.26
C GLY A 125 -14.08 -7.68 17.19
N THR A 126 -13.70 -7.90 15.94
CA THR A 126 -14.12 -7.08 14.79
C THR A 126 -15.64 -7.04 14.66
N ILE A 127 -16.33 -8.18 14.71
CA ILE A 127 -17.81 -8.23 14.63
C ILE A 127 -18.45 -7.37 15.75
N VAL A 128 -17.92 -7.45 16.97
CA VAL A 128 -18.45 -6.66 18.10
C VAL A 128 -18.22 -5.15 17.92
N HIS A 129 -17.12 -4.72 17.29
CA HIS A 129 -16.89 -3.29 16.97
C HIS A 129 -17.80 -2.85 15.82
N ASP A 130 -17.95 -3.66 14.77
CA ASP A 130 -18.84 -3.36 13.64
C ASP A 130 -20.30 -3.21 14.14
N VAL A 131 -20.76 -4.12 15.02
CA VAL A 131 -22.08 -4.02 15.67
C VAL A 131 -22.18 -2.79 16.58
N PHE A 132 -21.11 -2.41 17.28
CA PHE A 132 -21.11 -1.18 18.09
C PHE A 132 -21.36 0.07 17.22
N GLY A 133 -20.65 0.19 16.10
CA GLY A 133 -20.84 1.28 15.14
C GLY A 133 -22.26 1.32 14.59
N ASP A 134 -22.82 0.16 14.24
CA ASP A 134 -24.21 0.06 13.76
C ASP A 134 -25.25 0.54 14.79
N LEU A 135 -25.08 0.15 16.06
CA LEU A 135 -25.97 0.59 17.14
C LEU A 135 -25.91 2.11 17.36
N LEU A 136 -24.72 2.72 17.21
CA LEU A 136 -24.57 4.18 17.29
C LEU A 136 -25.31 4.89 16.14
N ARG A 137 -25.41 4.24 14.98
CA ARG A 137 -26.20 4.71 13.82
C ARG A 137 -27.69 4.36 13.93
N GLY A 138 -28.13 3.84 15.07
CA GLY A 138 -29.54 3.54 15.34
C GLY A 138 -30.06 2.25 14.68
N ARG A 139 -29.17 1.37 14.22
CA ARG A 139 -29.56 0.06 13.67
C ARG A 139 -30.03 -0.90 14.77
N ASP A 140 -30.89 -1.84 14.38
CA ASP A 140 -31.37 -2.90 15.26
C ASP A 140 -30.27 -3.92 15.59
N LEU A 141 -30.17 -4.31 16.86
CA LEU A 141 -29.10 -5.17 17.36
C LEU A 141 -29.05 -6.53 16.66
N ASP A 142 -30.18 -7.23 16.58
CA ASP A 142 -30.21 -8.58 16.03
C ASP A 142 -29.91 -8.55 14.52
N SER A 143 -30.49 -7.57 13.81
CA SER A 143 -30.23 -7.35 12.39
C SER A 143 -28.74 -7.05 12.11
N SER A 144 -28.10 -6.24 12.96
CA SER A 144 -26.66 -5.95 12.86
C SER A 144 -25.79 -7.16 13.16
N ILE A 145 -26.12 -7.96 14.18
CA ILE A 145 -25.38 -9.19 14.47
C ILE A 145 -25.43 -10.14 13.27
N ASP A 146 -26.60 -10.36 12.71
CA ASP A 146 -26.79 -11.29 11.59
C ASP A 146 -26.01 -10.83 10.35
N GLU A 147 -26.10 -9.54 9.99
CA GLU A 147 -25.37 -8.97 8.85
C GLU A 147 -23.85 -9.02 9.05
N ARG A 148 -23.35 -8.60 10.21
CA ARG A 148 -21.89 -8.59 10.48
C ARG A 148 -21.32 -10.00 10.61
N ILE A 149 -22.11 -10.99 11.01
CA ILE A 149 -21.68 -12.40 10.97
C ILE A 149 -21.65 -12.91 9.54
N ASP A 150 -22.66 -12.61 8.74
CA ASP A 150 -22.71 -13.00 7.32
C ASP A 150 -21.51 -12.44 6.55
N GLU A 151 -21.19 -11.15 6.70
CA GLU A 151 -20.00 -10.51 6.10
C GLU A 151 -18.66 -11.17 6.46
N ARG A 152 -18.62 -11.92 7.58
CA ARG A 152 -17.44 -12.64 8.09
C ARG A 152 -17.54 -14.16 7.87
N GLY A 153 -18.53 -14.63 7.11
CA GLY A 153 -18.82 -16.04 6.90
C GLY A 153 -17.61 -16.86 6.48
N LEU A 154 -16.81 -16.37 5.51
CA LEU A 154 -15.59 -17.05 5.08
C LEU A 154 -14.58 -17.27 6.23
N GLU A 155 -14.39 -16.25 7.07
CA GLU A 155 -13.42 -16.30 8.17
C GLU A 155 -13.88 -17.26 9.27
N LEU A 156 -15.18 -17.23 9.58
CA LEU A 156 -15.80 -18.15 10.53
C LEU A 156 -15.73 -19.60 10.03
N GLY A 157 -15.95 -19.82 8.74
CA GLY A 157 -15.86 -21.15 8.13
C GLY A 157 -14.44 -21.72 8.16
N LEU A 158 -13.44 -20.87 7.88
CA LEU A 158 -12.03 -21.26 7.99
C LEU A 158 -11.66 -21.60 9.44
N LEU A 159 -12.25 -20.91 10.41
CA LEU A 159 -12.08 -21.16 11.85
C LEU A 159 -12.96 -22.32 12.38
N GLY A 160 -13.83 -22.90 11.55
CA GLY A 160 -14.78 -23.94 11.95
C GLY A 160 -15.75 -23.46 13.04
N ARG A 161 -16.30 -22.26 12.88
CA ARG A 161 -17.26 -21.66 13.80
C ARG A 161 -18.66 -21.67 13.21
N GLU A 162 -19.61 -22.11 14.03
CA GLU A 162 -21.03 -22.15 13.67
C GLU A 162 -21.69 -20.79 13.93
N VAL A 163 -22.54 -20.34 12.99
CA VAL A 163 -23.17 -19.02 13.01
C VAL A 163 -23.92 -18.76 14.32
N ASP A 164 -24.75 -19.71 14.76
CA ASP A 164 -25.58 -19.56 15.96
C ASP A 164 -24.73 -19.38 17.23
N GLU A 165 -23.62 -20.12 17.36
CA GLU A 165 -22.71 -20.00 18.50
C GLU A 165 -22.07 -18.62 18.55
N VAL A 166 -21.61 -18.13 17.39
CA VAL A 166 -20.99 -16.81 17.27
C VAL A 166 -22.01 -15.72 17.56
N ALA A 167 -23.22 -15.81 17.01
CA ALA A 167 -24.31 -14.86 17.24
C ALA A 167 -24.64 -14.75 18.72
N ASP A 168 -24.75 -15.88 19.42
CA ASP A 168 -24.98 -15.90 20.86
C ASP A 168 -23.84 -15.26 21.66
N GLU A 169 -22.58 -15.51 21.29
CA GLU A 169 -21.44 -14.85 21.91
C GLU A 169 -21.41 -13.34 21.67
N VAL A 170 -21.67 -12.90 20.44
CA VAL A 170 -21.70 -11.47 20.06
C VAL A 170 -22.85 -10.78 20.79
N ARG A 171 -24.06 -11.37 20.80
CA ARG A 171 -25.24 -10.85 21.50
C ARG A 171 -24.97 -10.62 22.99
N ARG A 172 -24.26 -11.54 23.65
CA ARG A 172 -23.85 -11.36 25.05
C ARG A 172 -22.93 -10.16 25.26
N ASN A 173 -22.01 -9.89 24.33
CA ASN A 173 -21.13 -8.72 24.41
C ASN A 173 -21.89 -7.42 24.09
N ALA A 174 -22.76 -7.46 23.08
CA ALA A 174 -23.50 -6.30 22.61
C ALA A 174 -24.62 -5.85 23.56
N ALA A 175 -25.21 -6.75 24.35
CA ALA A 175 -26.16 -6.38 25.41
C ALA A 175 -25.57 -5.38 26.43
N ALA A 176 -24.25 -5.41 26.65
CA ALA A 176 -23.55 -4.41 27.47
C ALA A 176 -23.64 -3.01 26.88
N ILE A 177 -23.44 -2.94 25.56
CA ILE A 177 -23.44 -1.72 24.76
C ILE A 177 -24.85 -1.14 24.76
N GLU A 178 -25.85 -1.93 24.39
CA GLU A 178 -27.26 -1.52 24.36
C GLU A 178 -27.75 -1.07 25.74
N GLY A 179 -27.40 -1.82 26.80
CA GLY A 179 -27.69 -1.45 28.18
C GLY A 179 -27.06 -0.10 28.58
N TRP A 180 -25.85 0.19 28.12
CA TRP A 180 -25.19 1.45 28.37
C TRP A 180 -25.77 2.62 27.56
N LEU A 181 -26.05 2.41 26.27
CA LEU A 181 -26.71 3.39 25.40
C LEU A 181 -28.12 3.74 25.93
N SER A 182 -28.86 2.74 26.42
CA SER A 182 -30.21 2.93 27.00
C SER A 182 -30.22 3.60 28.39
N GLN A 183 -29.15 3.50 29.18
CA GLN A 183 -29.03 4.24 30.45
C GLN A 183 -28.88 5.75 30.25
N GLY A 184 -28.48 6.16 29.04
CA GLY A 184 -28.32 7.55 28.65
C GLY A 184 -29.18 7.93 27.47
N VAL A 185 -30.41 7.38 27.31
CA VAL A 185 -31.30 7.69 26.18
C VAL A 185 -31.23 9.17 25.86
N LEU A 186 -30.59 9.41 24.72
CA LEU A 186 -30.53 10.60 23.89
C LEU A 186 -31.58 11.62 24.31
N THR A 187 -31.17 12.66 25.02
CA THR A 187 -31.84 13.95 24.80
C THR A 187 -31.58 14.34 23.34
N ASP A 188 -32.53 14.98 22.66
CA ASP A 188 -32.47 15.35 21.21
C ASP A 188 -31.25 16.20 20.77
N GLU A 189 -30.26 16.40 21.66
CA GLU A 189 -29.03 17.18 21.51
C GLU A 189 -27.72 16.36 21.64
N ASP A 190 -27.78 15.04 21.89
CA ASP A 190 -26.57 14.20 22.03
C ASP A 190 -26.00 13.77 20.67
N GLU A 191 -25.06 14.55 20.12
CA GLU A 191 -24.30 14.21 18.91
C GLU A 191 -23.28 13.08 19.20
N TRP A 192 -23.49 11.93 18.56
CA TRP A 192 -22.52 10.84 18.46
C TRP A 192 -21.82 10.92 17.11
N ARG A 193 -20.55 10.51 17.08
CA ARG A 193 -19.84 10.21 15.83
C ARG A 193 -19.18 8.87 15.98
N SER A 194 -19.42 7.99 15.02
CA SER A 194 -18.80 6.65 14.97
C SER A 194 -17.50 6.71 14.17
N GLU A 195 -16.49 5.93 14.56
CA GLU A 195 -15.35 5.62 13.69
C GLU A 195 -14.59 6.86 13.13
N TYR A 196 -14.35 7.85 14.01
CA TYR A 196 -13.85 9.17 13.64
C TYR A 196 -12.34 9.19 13.41
N THR A 197 -11.91 9.60 12.20
CA THR A 197 -10.49 9.63 11.83
C THR A 197 -9.81 10.91 12.32
N LEU A 198 -8.72 10.74 13.07
CA LEU A 198 -7.95 11.82 13.69
C LEU A 198 -6.50 11.77 13.23
N ILE A 199 -5.99 12.93 12.77
CA ILE A 199 -4.60 13.13 12.37
C ILE A 199 -4.12 14.42 13.04
N SER A 200 -2.97 14.34 13.72
CA SER A 200 -2.30 15.46 14.39
C SER A 200 -0.96 15.77 13.73
N PRO A 201 -0.84 16.88 12.99
CA PRO A 201 0.44 17.34 12.45
C PRO A 201 1.36 17.92 13.53
N THR A 202 0.81 18.40 14.65
CA THR A 202 1.60 18.92 15.78
C THR A 202 2.23 17.78 16.57
N PHE A 203 1.43 16.78 16.95
CA PHE A 203 1.85 15.70 17.81
C PHE A 203 2.17 14.43 17.05
N GLY A 204 2.28 14.44 15.72
CA GLY A 204 2.66 13.29 14.90
C GLY A 204 1.97 12.00 15.33
N ILE A 205 0.66 12.07 15.58
CA ILE A 205 -0.17 10.94 16.00
C ILE A 205 -1.37 10.86 15.05
N LYS A 206 -1.73 9.64 14.67
CA LYS A 206 -2.96 9.36 13.92
C LYS A 206 -3.73 8.19 14.52
N GLY A 207 -5.01 8.11 14.25
CA GLY A 207 -5.82 6.95 14.64
C GLY A 207 -7.30 7.16 14.34
N ARG A 208 -8.09 6.14 14.65
CA ARG A 208 -9.54 6.14 14.45
C ARG A 208 -10.22 5.84 15.77
N ALA A 209 -10.93 6.81 16.33
CA ALA A 209 -11.64 6.64 17.60
C ALA A 209 -12.91 5.84 17.34
N ASP A 210 -13.21 4.83 18.18
CA ASP A 210 -14.40 4.00 18.00
C ASP A 210 -15.67 4.86 18.04
N ALA A 211 -15.74 5.81 18.98
CA ALA A 211 -16.78 6.81 19.02
C ALA A 211 -16.37 8.11 19.74
N LEU A 212 -17.05 9.20 19.40
CA LEU A 212 -17.03 10.45 20.15
C LEU A 212 -18.40 10.73 20.75
N ARG A 213 -18.44 11.03 22.06
CA ARG A 213 -19.64 11.45 22.78
C ARG A 213 -19.45 12.86 23.31
N ARG A 214 -20.21 13.84 22.81
CA ARG A 214 -20.08 15.26 23.20
C ARG A 214 -18.62 15.76 23.10
N GLY A 215 -17.90 15.30 22.07
CA GLY A 215 -16.48 15.62 21.86
C GLY A 215 -15.49 14.85 22.74
N SER A 216 -15.94 13.95 23.63
CA SER A 216 -15.05 13.09 24.42
C SER A 216 -14.89 11.69 23.80
N PRO A 217 -13.69 11.10 23.82
CA PRO A 217 -13.43 9.79 23.22
C PRO A 217 -14.05 8.66 24.05
N VAL A 218 -14.68 7.72 23.33
CA VAL A 218 -15.21 6.46 23.85
C VAL A 218 -14.53 5.31 23.13
N GLU A 219 -13.93 4.41 23.89
CA GLU A 219 -13.15 3.30 23.37
C GLU A 219 -13.71 1.95 23.82
N LEU A 220 -13.99 1.07 22.87
CA LEU A 220 -14.52 -0.25 23.08
C LEU A 220 -13.39 -1.24 23.35
N LYS A 221 -13.58 -2.15 24.32
CA LYS A 221 -12.64 -3.21 24.65
C LYS A 221 -13.40 -4.52 24.88
N THR A 222 -13.10 -5.52 24.06
CA THR A 222 -13.73 -6.86 24.10
C THR A 222 -13.22 -7.74 25.25
N GLY A 223 -12.19 -7.29 25.97
CA GLY A 223 -11.67 -7.96 27.17
C GLY A 223 -12.44 -7.62 28.44
N LYS A 224 -12.18 -8.35 29.53
CA LYS A 224 -12.72 -8.02 30.86
C LYS A 224 -11.77 -7.12 31.65
N ASN A 225 -12.33 -6.28 32.50
CA ASN A 225 -11.62 -5.56 33.55
C ASN A 225 -12.53 -5.44 34.77
N LEU A 226 -12.17 -6.07 35.89
CA LEU A 226 -12.98 -6.07 37.12
C LEU A 226 -12.55 -5.00 38.15
N ASN A 227 -11.47 -4.27 37.87
CA ASN A 227 -11.03 -3.17 38.73
C ASN A 227 -11.88 -1.94 38.47
N ARG A 228 -12.21 -1.14 39.48
CA ARG A 228 -12.94 0.13 39.27
C ARG A 228 -12.20 1.07 38.31
N ASP A 229 -10.88 1.08 38.37
CA ASP A 229 -10.05 1.90 37.49
C ASP A 229 -9.77 1.19 36.14
N PRO A 230 -9.86 1.89 34.98
CA PRO A 230 -9.47 1.32 33.70
C PRO A 230 -7.99 0.92 33.64
N ARG A 231 -7.64 -0.02 32.75
CA ARG A 231 -6.24 -0.41 32.55
C ARG A 231 -5.45 0.78 31.99
N PHE A 232 -4.26 1.03 32.52
CA PHE A 232 -3.48 2.23 32.18
C PHE A 232 -3.23 2.37 30.68
N GLN A 233 -2.81 1.29 29.99
CA GLN A 233 -2.60 1.30 28.54
C GLN A 233 -3.87 1.61 27.74
N ASP A 234 -5.06 1.23 28.23
CA ASP A 234 -6.32 1.58 27.55
C ASP A 234 -6.64 3.07 27.75
N LYS A 235 -6.31 3.65 28.92
CA LYS A 235 -6.45 5.09 29.16
C LYS A 235 -5.59 5.91 28.21
N ILE A 236 -4.37 5.42 27.91
CA ILE A 236 -3.45 6.06 26.99
C ILE A 236 -4.05 6.17 25.59
N GLN A 237 -4.75 5.14 25.12
CA GLN A 237 -5.42 5.17 23.82
C GLN A 237 -6.43 6.33 23.71
N ALA A 238 -7.35 6.43 24.67
CA ALA A 238 -8.33 7.52 24.69
C ALA A 238 -7.68 8.89 24.99
N ALA A 239 -6.61 8.95 25.79
CA ALA A 239 -5.85 10.17 26.02
C ALA A 239 -5.11 10.66 24.75
N SER A 240 -4.66 9.75 23.88
CA SER A 240 -4.11 10.13 22.59
C SER A 240 -5.16 10.79 21.70
N TYR A 241 -6.40 10.27 21.65
CA TYR A 241 -7.47 10.95 20.92
C TYR A 241 -7.83 12.31 21.52
N ALA A 242 -7.90 12.40 22.85
CA ALA A 242 -8.11 13.67 23.55
C ALA A 242 -7.04 14.70 23.18
N LEU A 243 -5.77 14.32 23.09
CA LEU A 243 -4.67 15.21 22.68
C LEU A 243 -4.91 15.82 21.28
N ILE A 244 -5.36 15.00 20.31
CA ILE A 244 -5.64 15.46 18.94
C ILE A 244 -6.90 16.34 18.92
N LEU A 245 -7.91 16.02 19.73
CA LEU A 245 -9.13 16.83 19.84
C LEU A 245 -8.84 18.20 20.47
N GLU A 246 -7.97 18.26 21.49
CA GLU A 246 -7.52 19.51 22.10
C GLU A 246 -6.74 20.40 21.11
N GLU A 247 -5.89 19.81 20.26
CA GLU A 247 -5.23 20.53 19.15
C GLU A 247 -6.25 21.21 18.23
N ARG A 248 -7.39 20.55 17.99
CA ARG A 248 -8.51 21.06 17.17
C ARG A 248 -9.45 22.01 17.93
N GLY A 249 -9.11 22.39 19.16
CA GLY A 249 -9.87 23.32 19.98
C GLY A 249 -11.07 22.72 20.72
N PHE A 250 -11.17 21.38 20.77
CA PHE A 250 -12.18 20.68 21.56
C PHE A 250 -11.58 20.27 22.92
N PRO A 251 -11.92 20.94 24.03
CA PRO A 251 -11.40 20.57 25.34
C PRO A 251 -11.95 19.21 25.76
N VAL A 252 -11.08 18.32 26.22
CA VAL A 252 -11.45 16.96 26.64
C VAL A 252 -10.88 16.66 28.03
N ASP A 253 -11.74 16.68 29.04
CA ASP A 253 -11.35 16.41 30.44
C ASP A 253 -11.64 14.96 30.89
N THR A 254 -12.37 14.19 30.07
CA THR A 254 -12.89 12.87 30.42
C THR A 254 -12.77 11.92 29.23
N GLY A 255 -12.33 10.69 29.50
CA GLY A 255 -12.37 9.57 28.55
C GLY A 255 -13.25 8.44 29.07
N THR A 256 -13.89 7.70 28.16
CA THR A 256 -14.74 6.53 28.51
C THR A 256 -14.16 5.25 27.92
N LEU A 257 -14.07 4.19 28.73
CA LEU A 257 -13.69 2.85 28.27
C LEU A 257 -14.82 1.85 28.51
N LEU A 258 -15.25 1.17 27.46
CA LEU A 258 -16.37 0.21 27.48
C LEU A 258 -15.87 -1.23 27.39
N TYR A 259 -15.88 -1.95 28.52
CA TYR A 259 -15.45 -3.35 28.63
C TYR A 259 -16.63 -4.31 28.49
N THR A 260 -16.88 -4.79 27.27
CA THR A 260 -18.10 -5.56 26.94
C THR A 260 -18.17 -6.92 27.62
N LYS A 261 -17.02 -7.53 27.97
CA LYS A 261 -17.00 -8.84 28.64
C LYS A 261 -17.45 -8.81 30.10
N ASN A 262 -17.49 -7.63 30.75
CA ASN A 262 -17.84 -7.53 32.18
C ASN A 262 -19.30 -7.94 32.47
N THR A 263 -20.22 -7.67 31.55
CA THR A 263 -21.64 -7.99 31.69
C THR A 263 -21.94 -9.46 31.47
N THR A 264 -21.01 -10.20 30.85
CA THR A 264 -21.12 -11.64 30.59
C THR A 264 -20.71 -12.50 31.79
N LEU A 265 -20.29 -11.89 32.90
CA LEU A 265 -19.81 -12.58 34.10
C LEU A 265 -20.93 -12.72 35.12
N ASP A 266 -21.08 -13.91 35.70
CA ASP A 266 -22.11 -14.19 36.69
C ASP A 266 -21.88 -13.41 37.99
N ARG A 267 -22.89 -12.63 38.41
CA ARG A 267 -22.85 -11.79 39.63
C ARG A 267 -22.62 -12.55 40.93
N THR A 268 -22.76 -13.87 40.91
CA THR A 268 -22.62 -14.73 42.10
C THR A 268 -21.24 -15.35 42.26
N GLU A 269 -20.36 -15.27 41.24
CA GLU A 269 -19.08 -16.00 41.21
C GLU A 269 -17.82 -15.11 41.29
N GLU A 270 -17.91 -13.79 41.16
CA GLU A 270 -16.72 -12.91 41.17
C GLU A 270 -16.85 -11.68 42.10
N SER A 271 -15.73 -11.33 42.77
CA SER A 271 -15.57 -10.07 43.52
C SER A 271 -15.00 -8.98 42.61
N GLY A 272 -15.69 -7.85 42.40
CA GLY A 272 -15.18 -6.72 41.61
C GLY A 272 -16.25 -5.74 41.11
N ASP A 273 -15.84 -4.75 40.31
CA ASP A 273 -16.73 -3.82 39.60
C ASP A 273 -17.12 -4.41 38.23
N LEU A 274 -18.40 -4.72 38.07
CA LEU A 274 -18.99 -5.29 36.85
C LEU A 274 -19.51 -4.21 35.89
N SER A 275 -19.33 -2.92 36.18
CA SER A 275 -19.71 -1.85 35.26
C SER A 275 -18.98 -2.04 33.92
N PRO A 276 -19.70 -2.02 32.78
CA PRO A 276 -19.07 -2.09 31.47
C PRO A 276 -18.36 -0.78 31.14
N ALA A 277 -18.98 0.37 31.44
CA ALA A 277 -18.40 1.68 31.18
C ALA A 277 -17.57 2.16 32.37
N LYS A 278 -16.40 2.72 32.07
CA LYS A 278 -15.47 3.27 33.06
C LYS A 278 -14.94 4.62 32.59
N ASP A 279 -15.37 5.65 33.29
CA ASP A 279 -14.94 7.02 33.04
C ASP A 279 -13.65 7.29 33.81
N PHE A 280 -12.77 8.10 33.24
CA PHE A 280 -11.56 8.57 33.91
C PHE A 280 -11.21 9.99 33.47
N SER A 281 -10.58 10.75 34.37
CA SER A 281 -10.13 12.10 34.08
C SER A 281 -8.90 12.10 33.17
N ILE A 282 -8.94 12.90 32.13
CA ILE A 282 -7.81 13.22 31.26
C ILE A 282 -7.27 14.56 31.72
N GLY A 283 -6.04 14.54 32.23
CA GLY A 283 -5.35 15.76 32.65
C GLY A 283 -4.04 15.90 31.91
N ARG A 284 -3.48 17.12 31.95
CA ARG A 284 -2.22 17.48 31.29
C ARG A 284 -1.10 16.47 31.49
N GLY A 285 -0.92 15.95 32.71
CA GLY A 285 0.14 14.98 32.99
C GLY A 285 0.02 13.66 32.21
N LEU A 286 -1.20 13.26 31.85
CA LEU A 286 -1.47 12.08 31.01
C LEU A 286 -1.17 12.40 29.54
N LEU A 287 -1.53 13.60 29.07
CA LEU A 287 -1.22 14.08 27.72
C LEU A 287 0.30 14.23 27.51
N GLU A 288 1.02 14.79 28.48
CA GLU A 288 2.49 14.84 28.48
C GLU A 288 3.11 13.45 28.41
N PHE A 289 2.50 12.46 29.08
CA PHE A 289 2.95 11.08 29.03
C PHE A 289 2.76 10.49 27.62
N VAL A 290 1.60 10.72 26.98
CA VAL A 290 1.35 10.30 25.58
C VAL A 290 2.43 10.84 24.65
N VAL A 291 2.71 12.15 24.71
CA VAL A 291 3.70 12.78 23.82
C VAL A 291 5.10 12.18 24.02
N ARG A 292 5.52 12.01 25.28
CA ARG A 292 6.82 11.39 25.59
C ARG A 292 6.92 9.96 25.08
N THR A 293 5.89 9.14 25.29
CA THR A 293 5.88 7.75 24.79
C THR A 293 5.92 7.71 23.27
N ARG A 294 5.21 8.62 22.60
CA ARG A 294 5.29 8.74 21.15
C ARG A 294 6.70 9.11 20.68
N ASN A 295 7.38 10.02 21.38
CA ASN A 295 8.76 10.38 21.06
C ASN A 295 9.70 9.16 21.14
N GLU A 296 9.52 8.25 22.11
CA GLU A 296 10.31 7.01 22.21
C GLU A 296 10.14 6.15 20.95
N ILE A 297 8.90 5.99 20.47
CA ILE A 297 8.60 5.23 19.25
C ILE A 297 9.24 5.91 18.03
N ALA A 298 9.05 7.22 17.88
CA ALA A 298 9.55 7.95 16.72
C ALA A 298 11.10 7.96 16.66
N ALA A 299 11.78 8.10 17.81
CA ALA A 299 13.22 7.97 17.90
C ALA A 299 13.69 6.54 17.58
N MET A 300 13.03 5.51 18.13
CA MET A 300 13.35 4.12 17.84
C MET A 300 13.25 3.81 16.33
N GLU A 301 12.22 4.34 15.68
CA GLU A 301 12.05 4.21 14.23
C GLU A 301 13.06 5.03 13.43
N HIS A 302 13.52 6.18 13.96
CA HIS A 302 14.59 6.97 13.35
C HIS A 302 15.92 6.20 13.30
N ASP A 303 16.24 5.43 14.33
CA ASP A 303 17.48 4.64 14.38
C ASP A 303 17.29 3.20 13.88
N VAL A 304 16.05 2.82 13.55
CA VAL A 304 15.66 1.48 13.12
C VAL A 304 16.09 0.43 14.16
N SER A 305 16.06 0.83 15.44
CA SER A 305 16.48 -0.01 16.56
C SER A 305 15.41 -1.03 16.93
N VAL A 306 15.84 -2.16 17.50
CA VAL A 306 14.93 -3.24 17.92
C VAL A 306 14.67 -3.13 19.42
N PRO A 307 13.41 -2.94 19.84
CA PRO A 307 13.07 -2.81 21.26
C PRO A 307 13.21 -4.15 21.99
N THR A 308 13.66 -4.08 23.23
CA THR A 308 13.98 -5.24 24.07
C THR A 308 12.85 -5.61 25.04
N GLY A 309 11.95 -4.67 25.33
CA GLY A 309 10.93 -4.80 26.38
C GLY A 309 11.38 -4.27 27.76
N TYR A 310 12.66 -3.86 27.90
CA TYR A 310 13.19 -3.20 29.11
C TYR A 310 12.92 -1.69 29.14
N GLU A 311 12.61 -1.09 28.00
CA GLU A 311 12.33 0.35 27.85
C GLU A 311 11.14 0.77 28.72
N VAL A 312 10.19 -0.14 28.91
CA VAL A 312 9.02 0.05 29.77
C VAL A 312 8.91 -1.06 30.82
N ASN A 313 8.07 -0.85 31.84
CA ASN A 313 7.85 -1.81 32.92
C ASN A 313 6.94 -3.00 32.49
N SER A 314 7.32 -3.68 31.39
CA SER A 314 6.59 -4.80 30.79
C SER A 314 6.49 -5.99 31.74
N LYS A 315 5.33 -6.65 31.81
CA LYS A 315 5.12 -7.88 32.60
C LYS A 315 5.02 -9.12 31.70
N CYS A 316 6.15 -9.77 31.42
CA CYS A 316 6.21 -10.90 30.49
C CYS A 316 5.43 -12.14 30.96
N GLU A 317 5.20 -12.32 32.26
CA GLU A 317 4.50 -13.48 32.84
C GLU A 317 3.08 -13.66 32.27
N TYR A 318 2.38 -12.57 31.97
CA TYR A 318 1.00 -12.57 31.48
C TYR A 318 0.89 -12.07 30.04
N CYS A 319 2.02 -11.99 29.32
CA CYS A 319 2.04 -11.52 27.94
C CYS A 319 1.59 -12.63 26.99
N PHE A 320 0.56 -12.36 26.20
CA PHE A 320 0.05 -13.32 25.21
C PHE A 320 1.02 -13.53 24.03
N GLU A 321 1.88 -12.54 23.75
CA GLU A 321 2.94 -12.63 22.72
C GLU A 321 4.26 -13.19 23.24
N LYS A 322 4.32 -13.71 24.46
CA LYS A 322 5.59 -14.14 25.07
C LYS A 322 6.31 -15.18 24.21
N ASP A 323 5.59 -16.18 23.71
CA ASP A 323 6.19 -17.26 22.93
C ASP A 323 6.70 -16.75 21.58
N THR A 324 5.88 -15.98 20.85
CA THR A 324 6.29 -15.29 19.62
C THR A 324 7.54 -14.44 19.85
N CYS A 325 7.54 -13.64 20.92
CA CYS A 325 8.63 -12.75 21.30
C CYS A 325 9.95 -13.51 21.52
N MET A 326 9.90 -14.62 22.27
CA MET A 326 11.08 -15.45 22.56
C MET A 326 11.61 -16.15 21.31
N VAL A 327 10.72 -16.62 20.42
CA VAL A 327 11.10 -17.27 19.16
C VAL A 327 11.75 -16.27 18.21
N VAL A 328 11.12 -15.12 17.96
CA VAL A 328 11.69 -14.08 17.09
C VAL A 328 13.03 -13.61 17.63
N SER A 329 13.12 -13.34 18.95
CA SER A 329 14.36 -12.96 19.61
C SER A 329 15.46 -14.00 19.43
N GLY A 330 15.20 -15.28 19.72
CA GLY A 330 16.22 -16.32 19.61
C GLY A 330 16.61 -16.67 18.18
N ARG A 331 15.69 -16.53 17.22
CA ARG A 331 15.96 -16.84 15.80
C ARG A 331 16.71 -15.71 15.10
N LEU A 332 16.41 -14.45 15.40
CA LEU A 332 17.08 -13.27 14.85
C LEU A 332 18.27 -12.79 15.70
N ASP A 333 18.61 -13.49 16.78
CA ASP A 333 19.68 -13.13 17.71
C ASP A 333 19.53 -11.72 18.31
N GLN A 334 18.30 -11.39 18.70
CA GLN A 334 17.94 -10.08 19.26
C GLN A 334 17.77 -10.19 20.78
N GLU A 335 18.11 -9.12 21.50
CA GLU A 335 17.85 -9.04 22.94
C GLU A 335 16.34 -8.95 23.23
N SER A 336 15.89 -9.63 24.28
CA SER A 336 14.51 -9.58 24.76
C SER A 336 14.41 -9.82 26.26
N LYS A 337 13.60 -9.01 26.95
CA LYS A 337 13.21 -9.19 28.35
C LYS A 337 12.47 -10.52 28.60
N ALA A 338 11.78 -11.06 27.59
CA ALA A 338 11.11 -12.35 27.70
C ALA A 338 12.10 -13.54 27.67
N GLY A 339 13.36 -13.29 27.28
CA GLY A 339 14.33 -14.31 26.93
C GLY A 339 14.24 -14.71 25.46
N ALA A 340 15.00 -15.74 25.10
CA ALA A 340 15.15 -16.23 23.73
C ALA A 340 14.94 -17.75 23.65
N VAL A 341 14.33 -18.23 22.57
CA VAL A 341 14.11 -19.66 22.28
C VAL A 341 14.49 -19.95 20.83
N GLY A 342 15.13 -21.11 20.63
CA GLY A 342 15.56 -21.56 19.31
C GLY A 342 17.02 -21.25 19.02
N LYS A 343 17.56 -21.84 17.95
CA LYS A 343 18.89 -21.51 17.44
C LYS A 343 18.76 -20.35 16.44
N PRO A 344 19.64 -19.34 16.50
CA PRO A 344 19.71 -18.31 15.48
C PRO A 344 19.70 -18.91 14.07
N VAL A 345 18.98 -18.28 13.15
CA VAL A 345 19.13 -18.59 11.71
C VAL A 345 20.56 -18.30 11.26
N PRO A 346 21.06 -18.89 10.17
CA PRO A 346 22.35 -18.53 9.59
C PRO A 346 22.57 -17.01 9.45
N GLU A 347 23.83 -16.57 9.52
CA GLU A 347 24.19 -15.13 9.53
C GLU A 347 23.74 -14.41 8.26
N ASP A 348 23.89 -15.03 7.09
CA ASP A 348 23.42 -14.51 5.81
C ASP A 348 21.88 -14.32 5.77
N GLU A 349 21.11 -15.15 6.47
CA GLU A 349 19.66 -14.96 6.61
C GLU A 349 19.29 -13.79 7.52
N ARG A 350 20.08 -13.55 8.58
CA ARG A 350 19.90 -12.38 9.44
C ARG A 350 20.30 -11.10 8.71
N ASP A 351 21.43 -11.10 8.01
CA ASP A 351 21.87 -9.97 7.20
C ASP A 351 20.84 -9.62 6.11
N TYR A 352 20.25 -10.63 5.47
CA TYR A 352 19.15 -10.46 4.53
C TYR A 352 17.91 -9.85 5.19
N PHE A 353 17.52 -10.35 6.37
CA PHE A 353 16.40 -9.81 7.13
C PHE A 353 16.65 -8.34 7.50
N ASP A 354 17.80 -8.02 8.06
CA ASP A 354 18.14 -6.66 8.52
C ASP A 354 18.23 -5.68 7.35
N ARG A 355 18.82 -6.11 6.23
CA ARG A 355 18.92 -5.31 5.00
C ARG A 355 17.54 -4.94 4.46
N PHE A 356 16.65 -5.93 4.28
CA PHE A 356 15.30 -5.66 3.78
C PHE A 356 14.39 -5.01 4.81
N TYR A 357 14.56 -5.27 6.11
CA TYR A 357 13.85 -4.56 7.17
C TYR A 357 14.14 -3.06 7.09
N ARG A 358 15.42 -2.66 7.01
CA ARG A 358 15.82 -1.25 6.82
C ARG A 358 15.24 -0.65 5.55
N ALA A 359 15.34 -1.35 4.42
CA ALA A 359 14.81 -0.85 3.14
C ALA A 359 13.28 -0.66 3.17
N VAL A 360 12.55 -1.53 3.87
CA VAL A 360 11.09 -1.39 4.05
C VAL A 360 10.75 -0.23 5.00
N GLU A 361 11.51 -0.02 6.08
CA GLU A 361 11.30 1.13 6.97
C GLU A 361 11.64 2.48 6.31
N GLU A 362 12.62 2.53 5.41
CA GLU A 362 12.88 3.71 4.56
C GLU A 362 11.69 4.02 3.61
N GLU A 363 11.07 2.99 3.05
CA GLU A 363 9.84 3.15 2.26
C GLU A 363 8.67 3.61 3.15
N ARG A 364 8.55 3.10 4.39
CA ARG A 364 7.56 3.60 5.37
C ARG A 364 7.76 5.09 5.65
N ARG A 365 8.99 5.54 5.89
CA ARG A 365 9.25 6.99 6.06
C ARG A 365 8.86 7.79 4.83
N SER A 366 9.02 7.24 3.63
CA SER A 366 8.55 7.87 2.40
C SER A 366 7.02 7.96 2.35
N VAL A 367 6.29 6.99 2.88
CA VAL A 367 4.82 7.10 3.10
C VAL A 367 4.50 8.22 4.11
N HIS A 368 5.25 8.37 5.20
CA HIS A 368 5.04 9.44 6.19
C HIS A 368 5.29 10.83 5.59
N LYS A 369 6.28 10.97 4.71
CA LYS A 369 6.48 12.20 3.90
C LYS A 369 5.26 12.50 3.02
N GLU A 370 4.57 11.48 2.49
CA GLU A 370 3.32 11.69 1.74
C GLU A 370 2.15 12.10 2.64
N TYR A 371 2.08 11.62 3.88
CA TYR A 371 1.12 12.13 4.86
C TYR A 371 1.35 13.60 5.14
N ARG A 372 2.61 14.02 5.36
CA ARG A 372 2.98 15.40 5.63
C ARG A 372 2.45 16.39 4.58
N LYS A 373 2.46 15.96 3.32
CA LYS A 373 1.91 16.75 2.22
C LYS A 373 0.43 17.10 2.38
N LEU A 374 -0.35 16.40 3.20
CA LEU A 374 -1.77 16.71 3.44
C LEU A 374 -1.98 18.06 4.16
N TRP A 375 -0.99 18.53 4.93
CA TRP A 375 -1.05 19.81 5.65
C TRP A 375 0.07 20.79 5.25
N ASP A 376 1.09 20.33 4.54
CA ASP A 376 2.18 21.19 4.07
C ASP A 376 1.95 21.80 2.70
N GLN A 377 1.23 21.09 1.81
CA GLN A 377 0.92 21.57 0.48
C GLN A 377 -0.47 22.22 0.48
N SER A 378 -0.59 23.30 -0.27
CA SER A 378 -1.87 23.92 -0.62
C SER A 378 -2.77 22.95 -1.41
N ALA A 379 -4.05 23.29 -1.53
CA ALA A 379 -4.99 22.51 -2.32
C ALA A 379 -4.57 22.44 -3.79
N GLU A 380 -4.09 23.58 -4.32
CA GLU A 380 -3.62 23.76 -5.69
C GLU A 380 -2.36 22.93 -5.97
N GLU A 381 -1.33 23.00 -5.12
CA GLU A 381 -0.11 22.18 -5.28
C GLU A 381 -0.42 20.68 -5.30
N ARG A 382 -1.38 20.23 -4.49
CA ARG A 382 -1.79 18.82 -4.47
C ARG A 382 -2.60 18.42 -5.68
N ALA A 383 -3.44 19.32 -6.21
CA ALA A 383 -4.14 19.08 -7.47
C ALA A 383 -3.14 18.98 -8.64
N ASP A 384 -2.16 19.88 -8.69
CA ASP A 384 -1.08 19.88 -9.68
C ASP A 384 -0.22 18.61 -9.63
N ASP A 385 -0.04 18.03 -8.43
CA ASP A 385 0.63 16.74 -8.20
C ASP A 385 -0.26 15.49 -8.49
N ASP A 386 -1.47 15.69 -9.02
CA ASP A 386 -2.53 14.68 -9.21
C ASP A 386 -2.95 13.95 -7.92
N ARG A 387 -2.80 14.59 -6.75
CA ARG A 387 -3.08 14.02 -5.42
C ARG A 387 -4.42 14.44 -4.83
N ALA A 388 -5.08 15.44 -5.39
CA ALA A 388 -6.37 15.92 -4.92
C ALA A 388 -7.31 16.26 -6.09
N LEU A 389 -8.61 16.11 -5.84
CA LEU A 389 -9.67 16.78 -6.60
C LEU A 389 -10.20 17.91 -5.72
N ILE A 390 -10.11 19.14 -6.21
CA ILE A 390 -10.46 20.36 -5.48
C ILE A 390 -11.67 21.04 -6.13
N GLY A 391 -12.26 22.02 -5.44
CA GLY A 391 -13.34 22.84 -5.98
C GLY A 391 -14.69 22.12 -6.17
N LEU A 392 -14.85 20.89 -5.64
CA LEU A 392 -16.07 20.12 -5.82
C LEU A 392 -17.29 20.87 -5.24
N GLU A 393 -18.37 20.95 -6.01
CA GLU A 393 -19.63 21.57 -5.58
C GLU A 393 -20.55 20.50 -5.01
N PRO A 394 -20.82 20.45 -3.68
CA PRO A 394 -21.70 19.44 -3.11
C PRO A 394 -23.13 19.57 -3.65
N ILE A 395 -23.68 18.50 -4.22
CA ILE A 395 -25.03 18.49 -4.80
C ILE A 395 -26.00 17.58 -4.03
N GLY A 396 -25.51 16.67 -3.18
CA GLY A 396 -26.38 15.81 -2.39
C GLY A 396 -25.64 15.00 -1.32
N GLN A 397 -26.38 14.66 -0.26
CA GLN A 397 -25.98 13.71 0.77
C GLN A 397 -27.20 12.87 1.11
N THR A 398 -27.08 11.55 1.00
CA THR A 398 -28.19 10.63 1.28
C THR A 398 -27.71 9.53 2.21
N GLU A 399 -28.41 9.36 3.33
CA GLU A 399 -28.19 8.23 4.22
C GLU A 399 -28.66 6.93 3.55
N ARG A 400 -27.84 5.90 3.65
CA ARG A 400 -28.06 4.57 3.08
C ARG A 400 -28.72 3.65 4.11
N PRO A 401 -29.38 2.56 3.68
CA PRO A 401 -30.04 1.63 4.61
C PRO A 401 -29.11 0.98 5.65
N ASP A 402 -27.81 0.91 5.36
CA ASP A 402 -26.76 0.38 6.24
C ASP A 402 -26.26 1.40 7.28
N GLY A 403 -26.81 2.63 7.28
CA GLY A 403 -26.44 3.75 8.16
C GLY A 403 -25.24 4.58 7.66
N THR A 404 -24.64 4.19 6.53
CA THR A 404 -23.56 4.97 5.89
C THR A 404 -24.14 6.07 5.00
N TRP A 405 -23.31 6.95 4.46
CA TRP A 405 -23.72 8.08 3.64
C TRP A 405 -23.18 7.97 2.22
N GLU A 406 -24.04 8.25 1.24
CA GLU A 406 -23.64 8.54 -0.13
C GLU A 406 -23.54 10.06 -0.30
N LEU A 407 -22.34 10.53 -0.68
CA LEU A 407 -22.05 11.94 -0.91
C LEU A 407 -21.84 12.17 -2.40
N ARG A 408 -22.45 13.23 -2.93
CA ARG A 408 -22.41 13.60 -4.35
C ARG A 408 -21.92 15.03 -4.51
N ALA A 409 -21.00 15.24 -5.44
CA ALA A 409 -20.53 16.56 -5.82
C ALA A 409 -20.33 16.68 -7.33
N LYS A 410 -20.48 17.89 -7.86
CA LYS A 410 -20.15 18.20 -9.25
C LYS A 410 -18.69 18.64 -9.33
N GLN A 411 -17.97 18.14 -10.33
CA GLN A 411 -16.64 18.62 -10.65
C GLN A 411 -16.74 19.95 -11.41
N THR A 412 -16.14 21.02 -10.88
CA THR A 412 -16.19 22.36 -11.48
C THR A 412 -15.00 22.69 -12.36
N ASP A 413 -13.88 21.99 -12.14
CA ASP A 413 -12.60 22.19 -12.81
C ASP A 413 -12.17 20.89 -13.50
N ASP A 414 -11.53 20.98 -14.67
CA ASP A 414 -11.00 19.84 -15.44
C ASP A 414 -9.75 19.18 -14.77
N ALA A 415 -9.60 19.34 -13.46
CA ALA A 415 -8.47 18.82 -12.70
C ALA A 415 -8.41 17.29 -12.77
N VAL A 416 -7.24 16.75 -13.13
CA VAL A 416 -6.99 15.31 -13.21
C VAL A 416 -6.35 14.83 -11.91
N SER A 417 -6.77 13.64 -11.45
CA SER A 417 -6.23 13.01 -10.24
C SER A 417 -5.82 11.55 -10.48
N LYS A 418 -4.97 11.02 -9.61
CA LYS A 418 -4.64 9.59 -9.51
C LYS A 418 -5.78 8.75 -8.93
N LEU A 419 -6.76 9.37 -8.26
CA LEU A 419 -7.93 8.71 -7.69
C LEU A 419 -8.77 7.97 -8.72
N ARG A 420 -9.33 6.81 -8.36
CA ARG A 420 -10.20 5.96 -9.20
C ARG A 420 -11.40 5.46 -8.42
N ALA A 421 -12.46 5.08 -9.15
CA ALA A 421 -13.55 4.31 -8.58
C ALA A 421 -12.99 3.06 -7.88
N GLY A 422 -13.47 2.80 -6.67
CA GLY A 422 -13.00 1.75 -5.78
C GLY A 422 -11.91 2.18 -4.78
N ASP A 423 -11.18 3.27 -5.04
CA ASP A 423 -10.11 3.75 -4.15
C ASP A 423 -10.68 4.25 -2.81
N VAL A 424 -9.84 4.23 -1.78
CA VAL A 424 -10.10 4.93 -0.52
C VAL A 424 -9.39 6.28 -0.55
N ALA A 425 -10.13 7.33 -0.23
CA ALA A 425 -9.67 8.72 -0.24
C ALA A 425 -10.14 9.45 1.03
N LEU A 426 -9.61 10.64 1.29
CA LEU A 426 -10.16 11.56 2.29
C LEU A 426 -11.14 12.51 1.61
N ALA A 427 -12.43 12.38 1.92
CA ALA A 427 -13.45 13.36 1.56
C ALA A 427 -13.49 14.44 2.64
N SER A 428 -13.36 15.71 2.25
CA SER A 428 -13.35 16.82 3.21
C SER A 428 -14.20 18.01 2.78
N ASP A 429 -14.53 18.84 3.77
CA ASP A 429 -15.24 20.11 3.62
C ASP A 429 -14.37 21.27 3.10
N GLY A 430 -13.13 20.96 2.69
CA GLY A 430 -12.18 21.88 2.05
C GLY A 430 -10.73 21.62 2.48
N HIS A 431 -10.53 21.05 3.68
CA HIS A 431 -9.20 20.75 4.19
C HIS A 431 -9.13 19.34 4.81
N PRO A 432 -8.23 18.44 4.36
CA PRO A 432 -8.23 17.02 4.75
C PRO A 432 -7.77 16.74 6.19
N VAL A 433 -7.20 17.72 6.89
CA VAL A 433 -6.65 17.55 8.26
C VAL A 433 -7.27 18.54 9.27
N GLU A 434 -7.17 19.84 9.01
CA GLU A 434 -7.75 20.90 9.86
C GLU A 434 -9.28 21.05 9.73
N GLY A 435 -9.87 20.57 8.63
CA GLY A 435 -11.32 20.60 8.39
C GLY A 435 -12.05 19.35 8.90
N HIS A 436 -13.32 19.21 8.53
CA HIS A 436 -14.04 17.95 8.71
C HIS A 436 -13.73 17.04 7.52
N ALA A 437 -13.20 15.85 7.80
CA ALA A 437 -12.78 14.90 6.79
C ALA A 437 -13.13 13.47 7.19
N GLU A 438 -13.58 12.69 6.21
CA GLU A 438 -13.97 11.29 6.37
C GLU A 438 -13.21 10.41 5.38
N LEU A 439 -12.87 9.19 5.80
CA LEU A 439 -12.43 8.18 4.86
C LEU A 439 -13.62 7.80 3.98
N ALA A 440 -13.41 7.91 2.67
CA ALA A 440 -14.44 7.72 1.67
C ALA A 440 -14.00 6.64 0.70
N ARG A 441 -14.91 5.74 0.34
CA ARG A 441 -14.72 4.87 -0.83
C ARG A 441 -15.31 5.55 -2.04
N ILE A 442 -14.51 5.71 -3.08
CA ILE A 442 -14.94 6.32 -4.33
C ILE A 442 -15.82 5.31 -5.07
N VAL A 443 -17.03 5.72 -5.44
CA VAL A 443 -17.96 4.93 -6.25
C VAL A 443 -17.84 5.31 -7.72
N GLU A 444 -17.82 6.61 -8.00
CA GLU A 444 -17.79 7.16 -9.35
C GLU A 444 -16.93 8.43 -9.41
N LEU A 445 -16.21 8.60 -10.53
CA LEU A 445 -15.47 9.83 -10.87
C LEU A 445 -15.78 10.21 -12.33
N GLY A 446 -16.33 11.39 -12.52
CA GLY A 446 -16.62 12.02 -13.81
C GLY A 446 -17.13 13.44 -13.57
N ASP A 447 -18.06 13.91 -14.41
CA ASP A 447 -18.75 15.20 -14.18
C ASP A 447 -19.42 15.25 -12.80
N GLU A 448 -19.90 14.09 -12.35
CA GLU A 448 -20.37 13.84 -11.00
C GLU A 448 -19.37 12.92 -10.27
N VAL A 449 -19.06 13.28 -9.03
CA VAL A 449 -18.23 12.52 -8.11
C VAL A 449 -19.14 11.94 -7.04
N VAL A 450 -19.09 10.61 -6.87
CA VAL A 450 -19.89 9.89 -5.88
C VAL A 450 -18.96 9.09 -4.97
N VAL A 451 -19.12 9.28 -3.66
CA VAL A 451 -18.35 8.54 -2.65
C VAL A 451 -19.26 8.05 -1.52
N THR A 452 -18.84 7.00 -0.81
CA THR A 452 -19.49 6.52 0.41
C THR A 452 -18.62 6.76 1.63
N THR A 453 -19.20 7.30 2.71
CA THR A 453 -18.55 7.60 3.99
C THR A 453 -19.37 7.08 5.17
N ASP A 454 -18.76 6.92 6.34
CA ASP A 454 -19.49 6.52 7.56
C ASP A 454 -20.34 7.66 8.14
N GLU A 455 -19.89 8.90 7.98
CA GLU A 455 -20.56 10.12 8.46
C GLU A 455 -20.72 11.13 7.32
N PRO A 456 -21.70 12.06 7.39
CA PRO A 456 -21.89 13.06 6.35
C PRO A 456 -20.80 14.14 6.41
N VAL A 457 -20.25 14.51 5.26
CA VAL A 457 -19.35 15.66 5.09
C VAL A 457 -19.70 16.39 3.79
N PRO A 458 -19.71 17.74 3.76
CA PRO A 458 -19.82 18.49 2.52
C PRO A 458 -18.66 18.12 1.59
N LEU A 459 -18.91 17.35 0.53
CA LEU A 459 -17.88 16.86 -0.37
C LEU A 459 -17.32 18.01 -1.24
N ARG A 460 -16.36 18.76 -0.71
CA ARG A 460 -15.70 19.88 -1.42
C ARG A 460 -14.34 19.51 -2.00
N ARG A 461 -13.73 18.47 -1.46
CA ARG A 461 -12.39 18.04 -1.84
C ARG A 461 -12.19 16.55 -1.57
N LEU A 462 -11.49 15.87 -2.46
CA LEU A 462 -11.00 14.51 -2.28
C LEU A 462 -9.48 14.48 -2.33
N ASP A 463 -8.83 13.85 -1.35
CA ASP A 463 -7.39 13.65 -1.32
C ASP A 463 -7.03 12.16 -1.35
N VAL A 464 -5.95 11.81 -2.06
CA VAL A 464 -5.31 10.50 -1.93
C VAL A 464 -4.89 10.29 -0.47
N TYR A 465 -5.43 9.26 0.16
CA TYR A 465 -5.04 8.84 1.50
C TYR A 465 -3.80 7.94 1.44
N PRO A 466 -2.65 8.33 2.03
CA PRO A 466 -1.49 7.46 2.11
C PRO A 466 -1.78 6.22 2.96
N SER A 467 -1.10 5.10 2.70
CA SER A 467 -1.32 3.85 3.44
C SER A 467 -0.02 3.10 3.68
N GLU A 468 0.13 2.57 4.90
CA GLU A 468 1.26 1.74 5.32
C GLU A 468 1.01 0.24 5.09
N LEU A 469 -0.21 -0.13 4.67
CA LEU A 469 -0.61 -1.53 4.53
C LEU A 469 0.33 -2.34 3.63
N THR A 470 0.88 -1.71 2.59
CA THR A 470 1.86 -2.35 1.70
C THR A 470 3.14 -2.69 2.45
N VAL A 471 3.74 -1.73 3.17
CA VAL A 471 5.02 -1.96 3.88
C VAL A 471 4.88 -2.95 5.03
N ASP A 472 3.74 -2.96 5.73
CA ASP A 472 3.45 -3.96 6.76
C ASP A 472 3.39 -5.38 6.19
N ARG A 473 2.80 -5.54 5.00
CA ARG A 473 2.77 -6.83 4.30
C ARG A 473 4.14 -7.26 3.81
N LEU A 474 5.02 -6.33 3.40
CA LEU A 474 6.40 -6.65 3.03
C LEU A 474 7.17 -7.20 4.24
N LEU A 475 7.07 -6.56 5.41
CA LEU A 475 7.70 -7.05 6.64
C LEU A 475 7.16 -8.42 7.05
N THR A 476 5.85 -8.62 6.93
CA THR A 476 5.22 -9.92 7.21
C THR A 476 5.75 -11.02 6.30
N ALA A 477 5.84 -10.75 5.00
CA ALA A 477 6.36 -11.70 4.02
C ALA A 477 7.85 -12.01 4.24
N LEU A 478 8.65 -10.99 4.58
CA LEU A 478 10.07 -11.13 4.94
C LEU A 478 10.25 -11.99 6.19
N HIS A 479 9.49 -11.68 7.25
CA HIS A 479 9.45 -12.46 8.49
C HIS A 479 9.12 -13.92 8.23
N ASP A 480 8.05 -14.19 7.48
CA ASP A 480 7.60 -15.55 7.19
C ASP A 480 8.63 -16.31 6.33
N ALA A 481 9.27 -15.65 5.37
CA ALA A 481 10.30 -16.28 4.53
C ALA A 481 11.53 -16.71 5.33
N VAL A 482 12.04 -15.85 6.22
CA VAL A 482 13.27 -16.11 6.98
C VAL A 482 13.00 -17.06 8.16
N LEU A 483 11.93 -16.80 8.92
CA LEU A 483 11.68 -17.51 10.18
C LEU A 483 10.82 -18.75 10.05
N LYS A 484 9.86 -18.78 9.13
CA LYS A 484 8.94 -19.91 8.91
C LYS A 484 9.26 -20.72 7.66
N GLY A 485 10.07 -20.18 6.73
CA GLY A 485 10.44 -20.86 5.49
C GLY A 485 11.23 -22.15 5.70
N SER A 486 11.00 -23.14 4.83
CA SER A 486 11.72 -24.42 4.89
C SER A 486 13.22 -24.22 4.62
N PRO A 487 14.10 -25.02 5.26
CA PRO A 487 15.53 -24.98 4.95
C PRO A 487 15.85 -25.20 3.48
N ASP A 488 15.18 -26.17 2.83
CA ASP A 488 15.46 -26.52 1.43
C ASP A 488 15.17 -25.36 0.47
N ARG A 489 14.07 -24.63 0.68
CA ARG A 489 13.74 -23.43 -0.10
C ARG A 489 14.74 -22.31 0.15
N LYS A 490 15.14 -22.10 1.41
CA LYS A 490 16.13 -21.07 1.75
C LYS A 490 17.50 -21.38 1.15
N ASP A 491 17.93 -22.63 1.12
CA ASP A 491 19.21 -22.98 0.51
C ASP A 491 19.27 -22.60 -0.98
N VAL A 492 18.15 -22.65 -1.71
CA VAL A 492 18.06 -22.12 -3.08
C VAL A 492 17.93 -20.59 -3.09
N LEU A 493 17.06 -19.99 -2.27
CA LEU A 493 16.91 -18.53 -2.25
C LEU A 493 18.21 -17.78 -1.92
N PHE A 494 19.08 -18.40 -1.11
CA PHE A 494 20.36 -17.86 -0.66
C PHE A 494 21.58 -18.37 -1.47
N GLY A 495 21.39 -19.12 -2.56
CA GLY A 495 22.52 -19.52 -3.43
C GLY A 495 23.40 -20.63 -2.85
N ARG A 496 22.94 -21.37 -1.84
CA ARG A 496 23.68 -22.47 -1.19
C ARG A 496 23.53 -23.79 -1.94
N ARG A 497 22.47 -23.92 -2.73
CA ARG A 497 22.16 -25.07 -3.60
C ARG A 497 21.54 -24.56 -4.92
N ASP A 498 21.79 -25.26 -6.01
CA ASP A 498 21.11 -25.02 -7.30
C ASP A 498 19.68 -25.60 -7.28
N PRO A 499 18.70 -25.02 -8.00
CA PRO A 499 17.37 -25.59 -8.12
C PRO A 499 17.39 -26.99 -8.73
N ASP A 500 16.61 -27.91 -8.16
CA ASP A 500 16.46 -29.27 -8.67
C ASP A 500 15.27 -29.40 -9.63
N PHE A 501 15.39 -30.33 -10.59
CA PHE A 501 14.38 -30.61 -11.61
C PHE A 501 14.22 -32.13 -11.78
N SER A 502 12.98 -32.60 -11.71
CA SER A 502 12.61 -33.99 -11.95
C SER A 502 11.94 -34.14 -13.31
N ASP A 503 12.11 -35.31 -13.96
CA ASP A 503 11.64 -35.56 -15.34
C ASP A 503 10.13 -35.91 -15.38
N ARG A 504 9.27 -35.03 -14.82
CA ARG A 504 7.79 -35.20 -14.78
C ARG A 504 7.15 -34.95 -16.15
N SER A 505 7.81 -34.16 -16.98
CA SER A 505 7.39 -33.81 -18.33
C SER A 505 7.80 -34.86 -19.37
N ALA A 506 8.54 -35.90 -18.99
CA ALA A 506 9.05 -36.95 -19.89
C ALA A 506 8.01 -37.45 -20.91
N GLY A 507 8.30 -37.23 -22.20
CA GLY A 507 7.44 -37.69 -23.30
C GLY A 507 6.13 -36.92 -23.48
N ARG A 508 5.93 -35.81 -22.76
CA ARG A 508 4.79 -34.89 -22.91
C ARG A 508 5.21 -33.68 -23.72
N THR A 509 4.32 -33.27 -24.62
CA THR A 509 4.37 -31.98 -25.31
C THR A 509 3.15 -31.20 -24.88
N PHE A 510 3.39 -29.99 -24.37
CA PHE A 510 2.34 -29.13 -23.86
C PHE A 510 1.91 -28.11 -24.92
N ILE A 511 2.85 -27.63 -25.73
CA ILE A 511 2.63 -26.65 -26.80
C ILE A 511 3.37 -27.08 -28.06
N ASP A 512 2.66 -27.67 -29.02
CA ASP A 512 3.28 -28.32 -30.18
C ASP A 512 3.87 -27.36 -31.23
N ASN A 513 3.48 -26.08 -31.19
CA ASN A 513 3.78 -25.09 -32.24
C ASN A 513 4.77 -23.99 -31.82
N ASN A 514 5.32 -24.07 -30.61
CA ASN A 514 6.29 -23.10 -30.09
C ASN A 514 7.21 -23.75 -29.04
N ASP A 515 8.41 -24.14 -29.47
CA ASP A 515 9.39 -24.84 -28.63
C ASP A 515 9.74 -24.08 -27.34
N ALA A 516 9.94 -22.76 -27.40
CA ALA A 516 10.29 -21.97 -26.21
C ALA A 516 9.15 -21.91 -25.19
N GLN A 517 7.89 -21.81 -25.64
CA GLN A 517 6.74 -21.87 -24.72
C GLN A 517 6.57 -23.27 -24.13
N ASP A 518 6.79 -24.31 -24.94
CA ASP A 518 6.71 -25.70 -24.51
C ASP A 518 7.79 -26.05 -23.50
N ASP A 519 9.04 -25.65 -23.75
CA ASP A 519 10.17 -25.79 -22.83
C ASP A 519 9.94 -25.04 -21.52
N ALA A 520 9.33 -23.86 -21.57
CA ALA A 520 8.94 -23.12 -20.36
C ALA A 520 7.90 -23.89 -19.52
N VAL A 521 6.92 -24.54 -20.16
CA VAL A 521 5.94 -25.38 -19.45
C VAL A 521 6.63 -26.63 -18.88
N ARG A 522 7.49 -27.30 -19.65
CA ARG A 522 8.25 -28.47 -19.17
C ARG A 522 9.11 -28.11 -17.96
N LEU A 523 9.89 -27.04 -18.05
CA LEU A 523 10.73 -26.55 -16.96
C LEU A 523 9.91 -26.30 -15.68
N ALA A 524 8.75 -25.64 -15.81
CA ALA A 524 7.87 -25.35 -14.68
C ALA A 524 7.24 -26.62 -14.06
N VAL A 525 6.88 -27.61 -14.88
CA VAL A 525 6.37 -28.91 -14.42
C VAL A 525 7.47 -29.69 -13.69
N ASP A 526 8.68 -29.67 -14.24
CA ASP A 526 9.83 -30.43 -13.77
C ASP A 526 10.48 -29.83 -12.51
N ALA A 527 10.34 -28.53 -12.28
CA ALA A 527 10.94 -27.84 -11.14
C ALA A 527 10.51 -28.43 -9.78
N ASP A 528 11.48 -28.81 -8.96
CA ASP A 528 11.26 -29.23 -7.57
C ASP A 528 11.32 -28.04 -6.61
N ASP A 529 12.07 -26.99 -6.97
CA ASP A 529 12.23 -25.77 -6.17
C ASP A 529 11.62 -24.55 -6.86
N LEU A 530 12.17 -24.17 -8.01
CA LEU A 530 11.74 -23.00 -8.77
C LEU A 530 11.96 -23.13 -10.28
N ALA A 531 11.17 -22.39 -11.05
CA ALA A 531 11.40 -22.13 -12.46
C ALA A 531 11.15 -20.65 -12.79
N LEU A 532 11.85 -20.15 -13.80
CA LEU A 532 11.74 -18.77 -14.25
C LEU A 532 11.31 -18.72 -15.73
N ILE A 533 10.27 -17.96 -16.03
CA ILE A 533 9.83 -17.74 -17.41
C ILE A 533 10.07 -16.27 -17.75
N HIS A 534 11.07 -16.02 -18.59
CA HIS A 534 11.34 -14.70 -19.13
C HIS A 534 10.45 -14.47 -20.34
N GLY A 535 9.44 -13.62 -20.19
CA GLY A 535 8.48 -13.35 -21.25
C GLY A 535 8.55 -11.91 -21.77
N PRO A 536 9.35 -11.66 -22.81
CA PRO A 536 9.36 -10.39 -23.55
C PRO A 536 7.98 -9.97 -24.09
N PRO A 537 7.80 -8.71 -24.52
CA PRO A 537 6.56 -8.21 -25.09
C PRO A 537 6.04 -9.04 -26.26
N GLY A 538 4.74 -9.38 -26.22
CA GLY A 538 4.05 -10.05 -27.32
C GLY A 538 4.35 -11.54 -27.46
N THR A 539 5.08 -12.16 -26.55
CA THR A 539 5.52 -13.57 -26.63
C THR A 539 4.49 -14.61 -26.23
N GLY A 540 3.25 -14.17 -25.94
CA GLY A 540 2.19 -15.08 -25.49
C GLY A 540 2.32 -15.54 -24.04
N LYS A 541 2.99 -14.75 -23.17
CA LYS A 541 3.12 -15.02 -21.71
C LYS A 541 1.86 -15.60 -21.08
N THR A 542 0.72 -14.92 -21.22
CA THR A 542 -0.54 -15.31 -20.58
C THR A 542 -1.03 -16.68 -21.08
N HIS A 543 -0.80 -17.00 -22.35
CA HIS A 543 -1.09 -18.33 -22.90
C HIS A 543 -0.20 -19.42 -22.26
N THR A 544 1.11 -19.15 -22.16
CA THR A 544 2.07 -20.05 -21.49
C THR A 544 1.72 -20.24 -20.01
N ILE A 545 1.40 -19.16 -19.29
CA ILE A 545 0.96 -19.21 -17.88
C ILE A 545 -0.23 -20.14 -17.71
N ALA A 546 -1.28 -19.94 -18.51
CA ALA A 546 -2.48 -20.78 -18.44
C ALA A 546 -2.15 -22.25 -18.76
N ARG A 547 -1.25 -22.51 -19.72
CA ARG A 547 -0.82 -23.88 -20.03
C ARG A 547 -0.01 -24.51 -18.90
N THR A 548 0.89 -23.75 -18.26
CA THR A 548 1.67 -24.18 -17.09
C THR A 548 0.75 -24.55 -15.93
N ILE A 549 -0.22 -23.69 -15.59
CA ILE A 549 -1.17 -23.96 -14.49
C ILE A 549 -1.96 -25.23 -14.78
N ARG A 550 -2.47 -25.40 -16.02
CA ARG A 550 -3.18 -26.62 -16.40
C ARG A 550 -2.31 -27.87 -16.26
N ALA A 551 -1.06 -27.83 -16.72
CA ALA A 551 -0.14 -28.95 -16.60
C ALA A 551 0.14 -29.31 -15.12
N LEU A 552 0.32 -28.31 -14.27
CA LEU A 552 0.51 -28.52 -12.83
C LEU A 552 -0.74 -29.14 -12.18
N VAL A 553 -1.94 -28.65 -12.52
CA VAL A 553 -3.20 -29.21 -12.00
C VAL A 553 -3.44 -30.63 -12.52
N GLU A 554 -3.12 -30.92 -13.79
CA GLU A 554 -3.16 -32.27 -14.37
C GLU A 554 -2.24 -33.24 -13.61
N ASP A 555 -1.12 -32.74 -13.08
CA ASP A 555 -0.19 -33.49 -12.22
C ASP A 555 -0.65 -33.58 -10.75
N GLY A 556 -1.86 -33.08 -10.44
CA GLY A 556 -2.49 -33.15 -9.13
C GLY A 556 -2.14 -32.01 -8.17
N ASN A 557 -1.45 -30.97 -8.65
CA ASN A 557 -1.06 -29.83 -7.82
C ASN A 557 -2.24 -28.87 -7.61
N ARG A 558 -2.37 -28.36 -6.38
CA ARG A 558 -3.14 -27.15 -6.06
C ARG A 558 -2.27 -25.92 -6.30
N VAL A 559 -2.71 -25.03 -7.17
CA VAL A 559 -1.92 -23.91 -7.69
C VAL A 559 -2.44 -22.58 -7.16
N LEU A 560 -1.52 -21.76 -6.65
CA LEU A 560 -1.75 -20.32 -6.42
C LEU A 560 -1.35 -19.54 -7.67
N LEU A 561 -2.29 -18.87 -8.32
CA LEU A 561 -2.01 -17.89 -9.36
C LEU A 561 -1.94 -16.50 -8.71
N SER A 562 -0.78 -15.85 -8.78
CA SER A 562 -0.58 -14.50 -8.26
C SER A 562 -0.08 -13.55 -9.33
N ALA A 563 -0.40 -12.27 -9.21
CA ALA A 563 0.22 -11.22 -10.02
C ALA A 563 0.25 -9.88 -9.28
N PHE A 564 1.02 -8.92 -9.80
CA PHE A 564 1.13 -7.58 -9.21
C PHE A 564 -0.22 -6.83 -9.20
N THR A 565 -0.94 -6.85 -10.33
CA THR A 565 -2.19 -6.11 -10.53
C THR A 565 -3.42 -7.02 -10.62
N ASN A 566 -4.61 -6.51 -10.28
CA ASN A 566 -5.86 -7.25 -10.49
C ASN A 566 -6.06 -7.61 -11.96
N ARG A 567 -5.75 -6.69 -12.88
CA ARG A 567 -5.87 -6.90 -14.33
C ARG A 567 -5.01 -8.06 -14.81
N ALA A 568 -3.77 -8.19 -14.32
CA ALA A 568 -2.90 -9.31 -14.70
C ALA A 568 -3.46 -10.65 -14.20
N VAL A 569 -3.96 -10.71 -12.96
CA VAL A 569 -4.64 -11.91 -12.44
C VAL A 569 -5.83 -12.29 -13.31
N ASP A 570 -6.70 -11.34 -13.59
CA ASP A 570 -7.94 -11.58 -14.31
C ASP A 570 -7.69 -11.95 -15.79
N ASN A 571 -6.65 -11.39 -16.43
CA ASN A 571 -6.23 -11.80 -17.78
C ASN A 571 -5.68 -13.24 -17.81
N ALA A 572 -4.95 -13.66 -16.76
CA ALA A 572 -4.47 -15.03 -16.65
C ALA A 572 -5.63 -16.02 -16.39
N LEU A 573 -6.67 -15.60 -15.66
CA LEU A 573 -7.92 -16.34 -15.50
C LEU A 573 -8.69 -16.48 -16.80
N GLU A 574 -8.84 -15.40 -17.56
CA GLU A 574 -9.46 -15.41 -18.89
C GLU A 574 -8.76 -16.43 -19.81
N ALA A 575 -7.42 -16.40 -19.86
CA ALA A 575 -6.65 -17.36 -20.65
C ALA A 575 -6.78 -18.82 -20.17
N LEU A 576 -7.07 -19.06 -18.88
CA LEU A 576 -7.38 -20.40 -18.37
C LEU A 576 -8.77 -20.87 -18.82
N ARG A 577 -9.77 -19.98 -18.76
CA ARG A 577 -11.14 -20.27 -19.21
C ARG A 577 -11.22 -20.49 -20.71
N ASP A 578 -10.51 -19.68 -21.50
CA ASP A 578 -10.37 -19.87 -22.95
C ASP A 578 -9.80 -21.25 -23.31
N GLN A 579 -9.00 -21.81 -22.41
CA GLN A 579 -8.44 -23.15 -22.52
C GLN A 579 -9.34 -24.25 -21.93
N GLY A 580 -10.56 -23.90 -21.50
CA GLY A 580 -11.60 -24.81 -20.98
C GLY A 580 -11.46 -25.16 -19.50
N PHE A 581 -10.70 -24.39 -18.71
CA PHE A 581 -10.53 -24.63 -17.28
C PHE A 581 -11.40 -23.68 -16.45
N GLU A 582 -12.48 -24.19 -15.83
CA GLU A 582 -13.45 -23.39 -15.08
C GLU A 582 -13.35 -23.54 -13.55
N ASN A 583 -12.63 -24.55 -13.03
CA ASN A 583 -12.57 -24.82 -11.60
C ASN A 583 -11.55 -23.90 -10.90
N ILE A 584 -11.91 -22.63 -10.77
CA ILE A 584 -11.03 -21.57 -10.26
C ILE A 584 -11.76 -20.74 -9.20
N VAL A 585 -11.02 -20.24 -8.21
CA VAL A 585 -11.51 -19.26 -7.23
C VAL A 585 -10.66 -17.99 -7.30
N ARG A 586 -11.31 -16.84 -7.41
CA ARG A 586 -10.66 -15.51 -7.45
C ARG A 586 -10.86 -14.76 -6.14
N VAL A 587 -9.78 -14.56 -5.36
CA VAL A 587 -9.80 -13.79 -4.12
C VAL A 587 -9.49 -12.32 -4.41
N GLY A 588 -10.48 -11.44 -4.26
CA GLY A 588 -10.37 -10.01 -4.52
C GLY A 588 -11.55 -9.22 -3.98
N THR A 589 -11.52 -7.89 -4.11
CA THR A 589 -12.66 -7.02 -3.80
C THR A 589 -13.60 -6.93 -5.00
N GLU A 590 -14.86 -6.56 -4.76
CA GLU A 590 -15.84 -6.33 -5.82
C GLU A 590 -15.38 -5.34 -6.88
N SER A 591 -14.89 -4.17 -6.45
CA SER A 591 -14.33 -3.15 -7.33
C SER A 591 -12.98 -3.52 -7.96
N GLY A 592 -12.30 -4.51 -7.40
CA GLY A 592 -10.96 -4.90 -7.84
C GLY A 592 -10.98 -5.96 -8.94
N VAL A 593 -11.98 -6.83 -8.97
CA VAL A 593 -12.13 -7.91 -9.95
C VAL A 593 -12.92 -7.39 -11.17
N ARG A 594 -12.50 -7.74 -12.38
CA ARG A 594 -13.26 -7.39 -13.61
C ARG A 594 -14.69 -7.92 -13.56
N GLU A 595 -15.62 -7.17 -14.17
CA GLU A 595 -17.05 -7.50 -14.20
C GLU A 595 -17.33 -8.92 -14.77
N ASP A 596 -16.60 -9.30 -15.82
CA ASP A 596 -16.71 -10.60 -16.48
C ASP A 596 -16.02 -11.75 -15.72
N MET A 597 -15.39 -11.46 -14.58
CA MET A 597 -14.76 -12.44 -13.68
C MET A 597 -15.43 -12.47 -12.29
N GLN A 598 -16.55 -11.76 -12.10
CA GLN A 598 -17.28 -11.75 -10.83
C GLN A 598 -17.91 -13.10 -10.49
N ASP A 599 -18.19 -13.94 -11.49
CA ASP A 599 -18.75 -15.28 -11.33
C ASP A 599 -17.80 -16.25 -10.59
N VAL A 600 -16.48 -16.05 -10.74
CA VAL A 600 -15.45 -16.83 -10.05
C VAL A 600 -14.91 -16.15 -8.78
N ARG A 601 -15.40 -14.95 -8.44
CA ARG A 601 -14.99 -14.22 -7.22
C ARG A 601 -15.42 -15.00 -5.98
N LEU A 602 -14.49 -15.20 -5.04
CA LEU A 602 -14.80 -15.78 -3.73
C LEU A 602 -15.72 -14.84 -2.95
N SER A 603 -16.95 -15.30 -2.68
CA SER A 603 -17.84 -14.60 -1.75
C SER A 603 -17.26 -14.63 -0.33
N ARG A 604 -17.54 -13.58 0.44
CA ARG A 604 -17.24 -13.53 1.88
C ARG A 604 -18.48 -13.79 2.74
N SER A 605 -19.65 -13.66 2.12
CA SER A 605 -20.98 -13.78 2.69
C SER A 605 -21.68 -15.05 2.22
N GLY A 606 -22.53 -15.62 3.07
CA GLY A 606 -23.18 -16.91 2.89
C GLY A 606 -22.73 -17.98 3.89
N ASP A 607 -23.09 -19.24 3.62
CA ASP A 607 -22.81 -20.37 4.51
C ASP A 607 -21.29 -20.54 4.79
N PRO A 608 -20.82 -20.36 6.04
CA PRO A 608 -19.40 -20.41 6.37
C PRO A 608 -18.69 -21.68 5.91
N ASN A 609 -19.34 -22.84 6.09
CA ASN A 609 -18.76 -24.13 5.73
C ASN A 609 -18.59 -24.28 4.21
N ALA A 610 -19.58 -23.87 3.42
CA ALA A 610 -19.49 -23.84 1.96
C ALA A 610 -18.41 -22.88 1.46
N LEU A 611 -18.29 -21.68 2.04
CA LEU A 611 -17.27 -20.69 1.67
C LEU A 611 -15.85 -21.20 1.93
N ALA A 612 -15.63 -21.79 3.11
CA ALA A 612 -14.34 -22.38 3.45
C ALA A 612 -14.00 -23.58 2.55
N ALA A 613 -14.99 -24.41 2.23
CA ALA A 613 -14.82 -25.54 1.31
C ALA A 613 -14.49 -25.07 -0.12
N ALA A 614 -15.14 -24.01 -0.60
CA ALA A 614 -14.86 -23.43 -1.91
C ALA A 614 -13.39 -22.98 -2.02
N LEU A 615 -12.87 -22.28 -1.01
CA LEU A 615 -11.46 -21.85 -1.01
C LEU A 615 -10.49 -23.04 -0.86
N ARG A 616 -10.73 -23.94 0.10
CA ARG A 616 -9.80 -25.05 0.42
C ARG A 616 -9.70 -26.09 -0.70
N ASN A 617 -10.82 -26.38 -1.38
CA ASN A 617 -10.88 -27.46 -2.37
C ASN A 617 -10.62 -26.99 -3.81
N ALA A 618 -10.54 -25.67 -4.04
CA ALA A 618 -10.24 -25.14 -5.37
C ALA A 618 -8.82 -25.57 -5.81
N PRO A 619 -8.67 -26.18 -7.01
CA PRO A 619 -7.37 -26.56 -7.54
C PRO A 619 -6.56 -25.36 -8.01
N VAL A 620 -7.22 -24.25 -8.36
CA VAL A 620 -6.58 -22.98 -8.67
C VAL A 620 -7.22 -21.88 -7.82
N VAL A 621 -6.40 -21.19 -7.04
CA VAL A 621 -6.81 -19.95 -6.37
C VAL A 621 -6.00 -18.80 -6.94
N ALA A 622 -6.69 -17.76 -7.39
CA ALA A 622 -6.10 -16.59 -8.00
C ALA A 622 -6.26 -15.36 -7.11
N ALA A 623 -5.18 -14.62 -6.87
CA ALA A 623 -5.18 -13.43 -6.02
C ALA A 623 -4.09 -12.45 -6.47
N THR A 624 -4.19 -11.17 -6.09
CA THR A 624 -3.01 -10.29 -6.23
C THR A 624 -1.97 -10.64 -5.18
N THR A 625 -0.70 -10.38 -5.45
CA THR A 625 0.39 -10.65 -4.50
C THR A 625 0.20 -9.92 -3.17
N ALA A 626 -0.36 -8.71 -3.22
CA ALA A 626 -0.76 -7.97 -2.01
C ALA A 626 -1.87 -8.69 -1.21
N SER A 627 -2.81 -9.36 -1.90
CA SER A 627 -3.89 -10.13 -1.25
C SER A 627 -3.40 -11.44 -0.64
N CYS A 628 -2.30 -12.01 -1.13
CA CYS A 628 -1.63 -13.18 -0.53
C CYS A 628 -1.17 -12.89 0.91
N GLY A 629 -0.83 -11.64 1.22
CA GLY A 629 -0.51 -11.18 2.58
C GLY A 629 -1.73 -11.00 3.50
N SER A 630 -2.96 -11.24 3.04
CA SER A 630 -4.15 -11.13 3.89
C SER A 630 -4.25 -12.29 4.90
N ARG A 631 -4.87 -12.03 6.06
CA ARG A 631 -5.04 -13.05 7.12
C ARG A 631 -5.73 -14.33 6.63
N VAL A 632 -6.61 -14.25 5.64
CA VAL A 632 -7.27 -15.41 5.02
C VAL A 632 -6.30 -16.22 4.16
N MET A 633 -5.53 -15.56 3.30
CA MET A 633 -4.63 -16.22 2.36
C MET A 633 -3.41 -16.84 3.04
N ARG A 634 -2.89 -16.22 4.11
CA ARG A 634 -1.75 -16.74 4.88
C ARG A 634 -2.00 -18.08 5.56
N GLU A 635 -3.27 -18.45 5.77
CA GLU A 635 -3.68 -19.74 6.34
C GLU A 635 -3.89 -20.83 5.27
N GLN A 636 -3.62 -20.52 3.99
CA GLN A 636 -3.71 -21.47 2.89
C GLN A 636 -2.33 -22.02 2.53
N SER A 637 -2.30 -23.24 1.99
CA SER A 637 -1.10 -23.88 1.45
C SER A 637 -1.34 -24.41 0.04
N PHE A 638 -0.32 -24.33 -0.81
CA PHE A 638 -0.37 -24.71 -2.22
C PHE A 638 0.82 -25.59 -2.57
N ASP A 639 0.66 -26.48 -3.54
CA ASP A 639 1.77 -27.29 -4.02
C ASP A 639 2.69 -26.45 -4.93
N ALA A 640 2.12 -25.50 -5.68
CA ALA A 640 2.88 -24.58 -6.52
C ALA A 640 2.29 -23.17 -6.53
N ALA A 641 3.14 -22.15 -6.52
CA ALA A 641 2.75 -20.77 -6.79
C ALA A 641 3.27 -20.33 -8.16
N LEU A 642 2.42 -19.79 -9.02
CA LEU A 642 2.84 -19.09 -10.24
C LEU A 642 2.59 -17.59 -10.07
N VAL A 643 3.65 -16.79 -10.17
CA VAL A 643 3.60 -15.34 -9.98
C VAL A 643 3.90 -14.63 -11.31
N ASP A 644 2.88 -14.02 -11.92
CA ASP A 644 3.03 -13.16 -13.11
C ASP A 644 3.45 -11.73 -12.71
N GLU A 645 4.04 -11.02 -13.66
CA GLU A 645 4.64 -9.70 -13.47
C GLU A 645 5.67 -9.65 -12.32
N ALA A 646 6.33 -10.78 -12.03
CA ALA A 646 7.25 -10.91 -10.89
C ALA A 646 8.44 -9.93 -10.95
N SER A 647 8.79 -9.42 -12.14
CA SER A 647 9.84 -8.41 -12.30
C SER A 647 9.45 -7.01 -11.80
N GLN A 648 8.16 -6.75 -11.54
CA GLN A 648 7.61 -5.49 -11.04
C GLN A 648 7.24 -5.55 -9.55
N ILE A 649 7.47 -6.68 -8.91
CA ILE A 649 7.17 -6.86 -7.50
C ILE A 649 8.50 -6.81 -6.75
N THR A 650 8.54 -6.04 -5.65
CA THR A 650 9.70 -6.04 -4.77
C THR A 650 10.00 -7.47 -4.28
N GLU A 651 11.24 -7.75 -3.92
CA GLU A 651 11.60 -9.08 -3.44
C GLU A 651 10.75 -9.52 -2.22
N PRO A 652 10.61 -8.72 -1.13
CA PRO A 652 9.69 -9.04 -0.06
C PRO A 652 8.23 -9.17 -0.49
N GLY A 653 7.81 -8.40 -1.51
CA GLY A 653 6.45 -8.51 -2.06
C GLY A 653 6.21 -9.87 -2.69
N THR A 654 7.16 -10.37 -3.49
CA THR A 654 7.06 -11.68 -4.14
C THR A 654 7.00 -12.82 -3.12
N LEU A 655 7.72 -12.67 -2.00
CA LEU A 655 7.69 -13.63 -0.88
C LEU A 655 6.28 -13.82 -0.28
N ALA A 656 5.39 -12.83 -0.38
CA ALA A 656 4.01 -12.96 0.11
C ALA A 656 3.23 -14.09 -0.57
N ALA A 657 3.52 -14.38 -1.84
CA ALA A 657 2.93 -15.51 -2.57
C ALA A 657 3.78 -16.78 -2.45
N VAL A 658 5.11 -16.66 -2.59
CA VAL A 658 6.04 -17.80 -2.54
C VAL A 658 5.98 -18.54 -1.20
N ASN A 659 5.78 -17.83 -0.09
CA ASN A 659 5.68 -18.44 1.24
C ASN A 659 4.49 -19.39 1.39
N LEU A 660 3.47 -19.28 0.53
CA LEU A 660 2.25 -20.09 0.58
C LEU A 660 2.37 -21.39 -0.22
N ALA A 661 3.50 -21.62 -0.91
CA ALA A 661 3.69 -22.79 -1.75
C ALA A 661 4.98 -23.55 -1.45
N ASP A 662 4.99 -24.84 -1.80
CA ASP A 662 6.18 -25.70 -1.67
C ASP A 662 7.25 -25.33 -2.71
N ARG A 663 6.82 -25.12 -3.96
CA ARG A 663 7.65 -24.66 -5.09
C ARG A 663 7.00 -23.50 -5.84
N PHE A 664 7.75 -22.80 -6.69
CA PHE A 664 7.22 -21.62 -7.38
C PHE A 664 7.75 -21.38 -8.79
N VAL A 665 6.93 -20.76 -9.62
CA VAL A 665 7.25 -20.33 -10.99
C VAL A 665 7.10 -18.82 -11.04
N LEU A 666 8.19 -18.10 -11.34
CA LEU A 666 8.12 -16.66 -11.52
C LEU A 666 8.11 -16.33 -13.01
N VAL A 667 7.13 -15.54 -13.43
CA VAL A 667 6.99 -15.08 -14.81
C VAL A 667 7.17 -13.57 -14.84
N GLY A 668 8.08 -13.09 -15.68
CA GLY A 668 8.45 -11.68 -15.65
C GLY A 668 9.32 -11.27 -16.83
N ASP A 669 9.70 -9.99 -16.81
CA ASP A 669 10.65 -9.42 -17.75
C ASP A 669 11.44 -8.29 -17.10
N HIS A 670 12.65 -8.61 -16.65
CA HIS A 670 13.56 -7.65 -16.00
C HIS A 670 14.10 -6.57 -16.96
N LYS A 671 13.80 -6.67 -18.26
CA LYS A 671 14.07 -5.62 -19.26
C LYS A 671 12.89 -4.64 -19.45
N GLN A 672 11.76 -4.88 -18.78
CA GLN A 672 10.62 -3.94 -18.65
C GLN A 672 10.63 -3.28 -17.26
N LEU A 673 9.52 -2.65 -16.83
CA LEU A 673 9.50 -1.84 -15.60
C LEU A 673 9.97 -2.63 -14.36
N PRO A 674 10.82 -2.02 -13.50
CA PRO A 674 11.14 -2.54 -12.18
C PRO A 674 9.97 -2.33 -11.19
N PRO A 675 10.09 -2.83 -9.94
CA PRO A 675 9.19 -2.44 -8.87
C PRO A 675 9.19 -0.93 -8.65
N VAL A 676 8.00 -0.36 -8.45
CA VAL A 676 7.83 1.06 -8.13
C VAL A 676 8.01 1.26 -6.63
N VAL A 677 9.08 1.94 -6.24
CA VAL A 677 9.42 2.28 -4.85
C VAL A 677 9.72 3.78 -4.77
N ARG A 678 9.44 4.40 -3.62
CA ARG A 678 9.71 5.83 -3.40
C ARG A 678 11.11 6.06 -2.86
N ALA A 679 11.60 5.13 -2.03
CA ALA A 679 12.96 5.15 -1.54
C ALA A 679 13.92 4.55 -2.60
N GLU A 680 15.04 5.23 -2.85
CA GLU A 680 16.13 4.70 -3.68
C GLU A 680 16.95 3.68 -2.87
N ASN A 681 16.50 2.44 -2.83
CA ASN A 681 17.11 1.37 -2.05
C ASN A 681 16.95 -0.02 -2.67
N ASP A 682 17.31 -1.06 -1.91
CA ASP A 682 17.34 -2.45 -2.37
C ASP A 682 15.98 -3.03 -2.81
N LEU A 683 14.86 -2.35 -2.53
CA LEU A 683 13.54 -2.78 -3.01
C LEU A 683 13.36 -2.61 -4.53
N GLN A 684 14.24 -1.87 -5.21
CA GLN A 684 14.24 -1.68 -6.67
C GLN A 684 14.59 -2.95 -7.46
N THR A 685 15.24 -3.93 -6.83
CA THR A 685 15.55 -5.21 -7.48
C THR A 685 14.50 -6.25 -7.10
N SER A 686 13.81 -6.80 -8.10
CA SER A 686 12.82 -7.86 -7.89
C SER A 686 13.48 -9.21 -7.60
N LEU A 687 12.74 -10.10 -6.92
CA LEU A 687 13.17 -11.48 -6.72
C LEU A 687 13.41 -12.19 -8.07
N PHE A 688 12.57 -11.91 -9.08
CA PHE A 688 12.74 -12.44 -10.43
C PHE A 688 14.08 -12.04 -11.05
N GLN A 689 14.44 -10.76 -10.96
CA GLN A 689 15.71 -10.27 -11.51
C GLN A 689 16.91 -10.91 -10.80
N ARG A 690 16.89 -10.97 -9.47
CA ARG A 690 17.99 -11.60 -8.72
C ARG A 690 18.15 -13.08 -9.08
N LEU A 691 17.03 -13.82 -9.13
CA LEU A 691 17.08 -15.27 -9.39
C LEU A 691 17.43 -15.60 -10.84
N ILE A 692 16.98 -14.81 -11.83
CA ILE A 692 17.33 -15.09 -13.24
C ILE A 692 18.81 -14.80 -13.53
N GLU A 693 19.41 -13.84 -12.83
CA GLU A 693 20.85 -13.58 -12.88
C GLU A 693 21.66 -14.65 -12.13
N THR A 694 21.10 -15.19 -11.04
CA THR A 694 21.75 -16.24 -10.22
C THR A 694 21.66 -17.62 -10.89
N TYR A 695 20.50 -17.96 -11.45
CA TYR A 695 20.17 -19.27 -12.00
C TYR A 695 19.67 -19.17 -13.46
N PRO A 696 20.53 -18.76 -14.40
CA PRO A 696 20.13 -18.64 -15.81
C PRO A 696 19.65 -19.98 -16.40
N ASP A 697 20.20 -21.10 -15.95
CA ASP A 697 19.81 -22.45 -16.41
C ASP A 697 18.45 -22.92 -15.85
N ALA A 698 17.94 -22.26 -14.79
CA ALA A 698 16.59 -22.45 -14.27
C ALA A 698 15.56 -21.52 -14.96
N SER A 699 15.88 -21.01 -16.15
CA SER A 699 15.06 -20.06 -16.87
C SER A 699 14.89 -20.41 -18.35
N VAL A 700 13.71 -20.07 -18.89
CA VAL A 700 13.45 -20.11 -20.34
C VAL A 700 12.95 -18.74 -20.79
N MET A 701 13.59 -18.19 -21.83
CA MET A 701 13.13 -16.98 -22.49
C MET A 701 12.22 -17.33 -23.67
N LEU A 702 11.02 -16.74 -23.69
CA LEU A 702 10.12 -16.84 -24.82
C LEU A 702 10.63 -15.93 -25.95
N ASP A 703 11.09 -16.52 -27.06
CA ASP A 703 11.79 -15.79 -28.14
C ASP A 703 10.87 -15.40 -29.33
N ARG A 704 9.70 -16.04 -29.46
CA ARG A 704 8.72 -15.78 -30.53
C ARG A 704 7.60 -14.85 -30.09
N GLN A 705 7.50 -13.69 -30.74
CA GLN A 705 6.47 -12.68 -30.48
C GLN A 705 5.41 -12.59 -31.59
N TYR A 706 4.17 -12.31 -31.19
CA TYR A 706 2.96 -12.33 -32.03
C TYR A 706 2.32 -10.94 -32.20
N ARG A 707 3.02 -9.86 -31.82
CA ARG A 707 2.50 -8.49 -31.73
C ARG A 707 3.07 -7.54 -32.79
N MET A 708 4.39 -7.35 -32.78
CA MET A 708 5.07 -6.28 -33.50
C MET A 708 5.45 -6.73 -34.92
N SER A 709 5.32 -5.84 -35.89
CA SER A 709 5.98 -6.00 -37.18
C SER A 709 7.51 -6.08 -37.02
N GLN A 710 8.21 -6.65 -38.00
CA GLN A 710 9.66 -6.79 -37.93
C GLN A 710 10.36 -5.42 -37.81
N ARG A 711 9.84 -4.39 -38.48
CA ARG A 711 10.41 -3.03 -38.47
C ARG A 711 10.40 -2.41 -37.06
N ILE A 712 9.30 -2.57 -36.33
CA ILE A 712 9.14 -2.09 -34.95
C ILE A 712 9.97 -2.94 -33.99
N GLN A 713 9.84 -4.26 -34.09
CA GLN A 713 10.46 -5.22 -33.20
C GLN A 713 11.99 -5.15 -33.19
N ALA A 714 12.61 -4.84 -34.34
CA ALA A 714 14.05 -4.92 -34.54
C ALA A 714 14.87 -4.10 -33.54
N PHE A 715 14.41 -2.90 -33.16
CA PHE A 715 15.13 -2.04 -32.20
C PHE A 715 15.10 -2.64 -30.81
N ALA A 716 13.90 -2.94 -30.30
CA ALA A 716 13.74 -3.54 -28.98
C ALA A 716 14.51 -4.86 -28.87
N SER A 717 14.46 -5.70 -29.93
CA SER A 717 15.23 -6.93 -30.02
C SER A 717 16.71 -6.72 -29.74
N ARG A 718 17.31 -5.74 -30.43
CA ARG A 718 18.75 -5.54 -30.46
C ARG A 718 19.24 -4.88 -29.18
N GLU A 719 18.51 -3.88 -28.68
CA GLU A 719 18.96 -3.07 -27.55
C GLU A 719 18.66 -3.72 -26.19
N PHE A 720 17.58 -4.50 -26.07
CA PHE A 720 17.15 -5.06 -24.77
C PHE A 720 17.26 -6.58 -24.66
N TYR A 721 17.28 -7.29 -25.78
CA TYR A 721 17.15 -8.75 -25.82
C TYR A 721 18.22 -9.44 -26.66
N ASP A 722 19.40 -8.83 -26.84
CA ASP A 722 20.56 -9.39 -27.57
C ASP A 722 20.26 -9.92 -28.98
N GLY A 723 19.22 -9.37 -29.60
CA GLY A 723 18.72 -9.83 -30.88
C GLY A 723 18.02 -11.19 -30.82
N ALA A 724 17.60 -11.72 -29.68
CA ALA A 724 16.92 -13.03 -29.58
C ALA A 724 15.43 -12.96 -29.94
N LEU A 725 14.75 -11.85 -29.62
CA LEU A 725 13.32 -11.69 -29.91
C LEU A 725 13.05 -11.71 -31.43
N ARG A 726 12.04 -12.47 -31.88
CA ARG A 726 11.70 -12.63 -33.31
C ARG A 726 10.19 -12.71 -33.53
N PRO A 727 9.66 -12.17 -34.64
CA PRO A 727 8.28 -12.46 -35.05
C PRO A 727 8.04 -13.97 -35.15
N ALA A 728 6.93 -14.44 -34.59
CA ALA A 728 6.58 -15.86 -34.54
C ALA A 728 6.28 -16.42 -35.93
N THR A 729 5.74 -15.60 -36.83
CA THR A 729 5.40 -15.99 -38.21
C THR A 729 5.80 -14.91 -39.20
N GLY A 730 5.94 -15.28 -40.48
CA GLY A 730 6.15 -14.32 -41.56
C GLY A 730 5.00 -13.32 -41.72
N ALA A 731 3.77 -13.72 -41.37
CA ALA A 731 2.61 -12.83 -41.37
C ALA A 731 2.78 -11.72 -40.34
N VAL A 732 3.15 -12.07 -39.09
CA VAL A 732 3.44 -11.08 -38.03
C VAL A 732 4.59 -10.17 -38.44
N ALA A 733 5.66 -10.73 -39.00
CA ALA A 733 6.82 -9.97 -39.47
C ALA A 733 6.45 -8.89 -40.51
N ALA A 734 5.53 -9.21 -41.41
CA ALA A 734 5.11 -8.38 -42.53
C ALA A 734 3.87 -7.52 -42.25
N GLN A 735 3.31 -7.54 -41.03
CA GLN A 735 2.13 -6.75 -40.67
C GLN A 735 2.34 -5.27 -41.00
N HIS A 736 1.31 -4.63 -41.55
CA HIS A 736 1.35 -3.25 -42.04
C HIS A 736 -0.02 -2.57 -41.85
N LEU A 737 -0.04 -1.23 -41.82
CA LEU A 737 -1.29 -0.45 -41.87
C LEU A 737 -2.23 -0.84 -43.03
N ARG A 738 -1.71 -1.36 -44.15
CA ARG A 738 -2.52 -1.81 -45.29
C ARG A 738 -3.44 -2.98 -44.93
N ASP A 739 -3.09 -3.75 -43.90
CA ASP A 739 -3.93 -4.82 -43.37
C ASP A 739 -5.20 -4.29 -42.68
N LEU A 740 -5.24 -3.00 -42.35
CA LEU A 740 -6.42 -2.28 -41.86
C LEU A 740 -7.24 -1.63 -42.99
N GLY A 741 -6.83 -1.82 -44.26
CA GLY A 741 -7.47 -1.16 -45.40
C GLY A 741 -6.99 0.28 -45.66
N VAL A 742 -5.94 0.72 -44.96
CA VAL A 742 -5.33 2.05 -45.11
C VAL A 742 -4.44 2.09 -46.34
N ASP A 743 -4.64 3.07 -47.23
CA ASP A 743 -3.65 3.40 -48.26
C ASP A 743 -2.60 4.35 -47.65
N THR A 744 -1.36 3.86 -47.58
CA THR A 744 -0.21 4.63 -47.09
C THR A 744 0.06 5.91 -47.88
N ALA A 745 -0.45 6.02 -49.11
CA ALA A 745 -0.34 7.24 -49.91
C ALA A 745 -1.24 8.38 -49.41
N ASP A 746 -2.26 8.07 -48.62
CA ASP A 746 -3.17 9.05 -48.00
C ASP A 746 -2.57 9.65 -46.71
N LEU A 747 -1.49 9.05 -46.19
CA LEU A 747 -0.74 9.59 -45.05
C LEU A 747 0.29 10.64 -45.50
N PRO A 748 0.61 11.62 -44.64
CA PRO A 748 1.78 12.47 -44.81
C PRO A 748 3.04 11.63 -45.06
N ALA A 749 3.95 12.11 -45.92
CA ALA A 749 5.13 11.34 -46.33
C ALA A 749 6.02 10.89 -45.15
N GLU A 750 6.03 11.67 -44.07
CA GLU A 750 6.75 11.36 -42.82
C GLU A 750 6.12 10.22 -42.00
N LEU A 751 4.84 9.91 -42.21
CA LEU A 751 4.08 8.84 -41.53
C LEU A 751 3.84 7.62 -42.43
N ALA A 752 4.33 7.64 -43.67
CA ALA A 752 4.08 6.56 -44.64
C ALA A 752 4.84 5.26 -44.34
N ASP A 753 5.92 5.34 -43.53
CA ASP A 753 6.66 4.18 -43.04
C ASP A 753 6.11 3.69 -41.69
N GLN A 754 6.42 2.45 -41.32
CA GLN A 754 5.93 1.83 -40.08
C GLN A 754 6.53 2.44 -38.81
N VAL A 755 7.69 3.09 -38.92
CA VAL A 755 8.32 3.80 -37.81
C VAL A 755 8.66 5.19 -38.31
N ALA A 756 8.17 6.20 -37.59
CA ALA A 756 8.34 7.61 -37.94
C ALA A 756 8.88 8.39 -36.73
N PHE A 757 9.61 9.47 -37.02
CA PHE A 757 9.99 10.49 -36.05
C PHE A 757 9.57 11.87 -36.56
N VAL A 758 8.94 12.64 -35.69
CA VAL A 758 8.42 13.99 -35.98
C VAL A 758 8.94 14.95 -34.91
N ASP A 759 9.69 15.96 -35.34
CA ASP A 759 10.09 17.06 -34.46
C ASP A 759 9.07 18.20 -34.57
N PRO A 760 8.34 18.54 -33.48
CA PRO A 760 7.35 19.61 -33.50
C PRO A 760 7.96 21.03 -33.40
N ASP A 761 9.27 21.18 -33.14
CA ASP A 761 9.91 22.46 -32.76
C ASP A 761 9.16 23.12 -31.58
N GLY A 762 8.76 22.28 -30.61
CA GLY A 762 8.00 22.66 -29.43
C GLY A 762 8.89 23.02 -28.24
N ARG A 763 8.27 23.56 -27.18
CA ARG A 763 8.98 23.82 -25.92
C ARG A 763 8.15 23.35 -24.74
N ARG A 764 8.82 22.67 -23.81
CA ARG A 764 8.25 22.28 -22.51
C ARG A 764 7.82 23.52 -21.71
N VAL A 765 6.58 23.48 -21.22
CA VAL A 765 5.99 24.43 -20.27
C VAL A 765 5.42 23.61 -19.10
N GLY A 766 6.09 23.66 -17.94
CA GLY A 766 5.77 22.79 -16.80
C GLY A 766 5.92 21.30 -17.17
N ASN A 767 4.89 20.49 -16.92
CA ASN A 767 4.85 19.07 -17.28
C ASN A 767 4.14 18.81 -18.62
N THR A 768 4.07 19.82 -19.49
CA THR A 768 3.42 19.75 -20.80
C THR A 768 4.32 20.31 -21.90
N ASN A 769 4.02 19.96 -23.15
CA ASN A 769 4.52 20.65 -24.34
C ASN A 769 3.32 20.87 -25.27
N PRO A 770 2.69 22.07 -25.26
CA PRO A 770 1.47 22.34 -26.01
C PRO A 770 1.63 22.16 -27.53
N THR A 771 2.77 22.60 -28.09
CA THR A 771 3.07 22.44 -29.52
C THR A 771 3.18 20.96 -29.89
N GLU A 772 3.83 20.17 -29.03
CA GLU A 772 3.91 18.73 -29.21
C GLU A 772 2.54 18.06 -29.07
N ALA A 773 1.68 18.53 -28.17
CA ALA A 773 0.32 18.02 -28.02
C ALA A 773 -0.55 18.31 -29.25
N ASP A 774 -0.45 19.52 -29.82
CA ASP A 774 -1.09 19.87 -31.09
C ASP A 774 -0.57 18.95 -32.20
N ARG A 775 0.75 18.73 -32.25
CA ARG A 775 1.36 17.88 -33.28
C ARG A 775 0.96 16.42 -33.16
N VAL A 776 0.86 15.89 -31.94
CA VAL A 776 0.35 14.53 -31.69
C VAL A 776 -1.09 14.41 -32.18
N ALA A 777 -1.95 15.39 -31.90
CA ALA A 777 -3.33 15.38 -32.38
C ALA A 777 -3.42 15.41 -33.91
N GLU A 778 -2.56 16.18 -34.58
CA GLU A 778 -2.46 16.17 -36.05
C GLU A 778 -2.04 14.80 -36.59
N VAL A 779 -1.06 14.14 -35.94
CA VAL A 779 -0.62 12.79 -36.31
C VAL A 779 -1.75 11.78 -36.14
N VAL A 780 -2.49 11.84 -35.04
CA VAL A 780 -3.65 10.96 -34.81
C VAL A 780 -4.72 11.20 -35.87
N ALA A 781 -5.10 12.46 -36.10
CA ALA A 781 -6.08 12.83 -37.11
C ALA A 781 -5.67 12.40 -38.53
N ALA A 782 -4.37 12.38 -38.84
CA ALA A 782 -3.87 11.87 -40.11
C ALA A 782 -4.09 10.36 -40.26
N TYR A 783 -3.86 9.57 -39.20
CA TYR A 783 -4.17 8.14 -39.22
C TYR A 783 -5.68 7.87 -39.32
N GLU A 784 -6.50 8.62 -38.59
CA GLU A 784 -7.97 8.51 -38.66
C GLU A 784 -8.49 8.88 -40.06
N ALA A 785 -7.99 9.96 -40.65
CA ALA A 785 -8.35 10.38 -42.01
C ALA A 785 -7.95 9.34 -43.07
N ALA A 786 -6.88 8.59 -42.83
CA ALA A 786 -6.44 7.48 -43.68
C ALA A 786 -7.21 6.17 -43.43
N GLY A 787 -8.12 6.15 -42.43
CA GLY A 787 -9.05 5.04 -42.16
C GLY A 787 -8.69 4.14 -40.98
N VAL A 788 -7.75 4.53 -40.10
CA VAL A 788 -7.50 3.82 -38.84
C VAL A 788 -8.58 4.19 -37.82
N ASP A 789 -9.13 3.20 -37.11
CA ASP A 789 -10.08 3.46 -36.02
C ASP A 789 -9.37 4.14 -34.84
N ALA A 790 -10.01 5.10 -34.18
CA ALA A 790 -9.48 5.78 -33.00
C ALA A 790 -9.15 4.78 -31.87
N ASP A 791 -9.95 3.71 -31.74
CA ASP A 791 -9.72 2.64 -30.76
C ASP A 791 -8.47 1.80 -31.08
N ASP A 792 -7.99 1.83 -32.33
CA ASP A 792 -6.76 1.16 -32.76
C ASP A 792 -5.51 2.04 -32.61
N ILE A 793 -5.67 3.29 -32.16
CA ILE A 793 -4.60 4.26 -31.90
C ILE A 793 -4.41 4.42 -30.39
N GLY A 794 -3.16 4.47 -29.95
CA GLY A 794 -2.81 4.84 -28.57
C GLY A 794 -1.72 5.89 -28.53
N VAL A 795 -1.80 6.80 -27.56
CA VAL A 795 -0.79 7.82 -27.32
C VAL A 795 -0.18 7.63 -25.94
N ILE A 796 1.15 7.60 -25.88
CA ILE A 796 1.91 7.48 -24.64
C ILE A 796 2.63 8.81 -24.37
N ALA A 797 2.50 9.33 -23.16
CA ALA A 797 3.23 10.52 -22.71
C ALA A 797 3.82 10.32 -21.30
N PRO A 798 4.96 10.96 -20.96
CA PRO A 798 5.61 10.82 -19.65
C PRO A 798 4.81 11.41 -18.48
N PHE A 799 4.02 12.45 -18.74
CA PHE A 799 3.35 13.23 -17.70
C PHE A 799 1.82 13.16 -17.86
N ARG A 800 1.10 13.08 -16.73
CA ARG A 800 -0.38 13.09 -16.71
C ARG A 800 -0.95 14.41 -17.21
N ALA A 801 -0.28 15.52 -16.91
CA ALA A 801 -0.62 16.83 -17.47
C ALA A 801 -0.57 16.82 -19.01
N GLN A 802 0.46 16.21 -19.60
CA GLN A 802 0.54 16.04 -21.06
C GLN A 802 -0.54 15.08 -21.58
N VAL A 803 -0.82 13.98 -20.86
CA VAL A 803 -1.94 13.08 -21.20
C VAL A 803 -3.25 13.86 -21.29
N ALA A 804 -3.54 14.73 -20.30
CA ALA A 804 -4.74 15.56 -20.28
C ALA A 804 -4.74 16.64 -21.38
N GLU A 805 -3.60 17.24 -21.67
CA GLU A 805 -3.42 18.18 -22.78
C GLU A 805 -3.75 17.51 -24.12
N ILE A 806 -3.22 16.32 -24.39
CA ILE A 806 -3.45 15.60 -25.63
C ILE A 806 -4.89 15.07 -25.70
N SER A 807 -5.42 14.50 -24.62
CA SER A 807 -6.78 13.93 -24.58
C SER A 807 -7.87 14.94 -24.94
N ARG A 808 -7.64 16.24 -24.73
CA ARG A 808 -8.57 17.31 -25.13
C ARG A 808 -8.63 17.56 -26.64
N ARG A 809 -7.70 16.98 -27.40
CA ARG A 809 -7.50 17.24 -28.83
C ARG A 809 -7.76 16.03 -29.71
N THR A 810 -7.94 14.85 -29.13
CA THR A 810 -8.14 13.59 -29.86
C THR A 810 -9.00 12.62 -29.05
N ASP A 811 -9.77 11.80 -29.77
CA ASP A 811 -10.60 10.74 -29.19
C ASP A 811 -9.81 9.42 -28.99
N ALA A 812 -8.55 9.35 -29.44
CA ALA A 812 -7.71 8.17 -29.23
C ALA A 812 -7.37 7.93 -27.76
N THR A 813 -7.01 6.69 -27.41
CA THR A 813 -6.61 6.37 -26.03
C THR A 813 -5.28 7.05 -25.67
N VAL A 814 -5.25 7.92 -24.65
CA VAL A 814 -4.03 8.59 -24.17
C VAL A 814 -3.76 8.24 -22.70
N ASP A 815 -2.54 7.84 -22.36
CA ASP A 815 -2.15 7.47 -20.99
C ASP A 815 -0.62 7.47 -20.81
N THR A 816 -0.16 7.26 -19.58
CA THR A 816 1.28 7.15 -19.27
C THR A 816 1.84 5.77 -19.60
N VAL A 817 3.17 5.67 -19.73
CA VAL A 817 3.85 4.41 -20.05
C VAL A 817 3.53 3.27 -19.06
N ASP A 818 3.51 3.58 -17.77
CA ASP A 818 3.20 2.64 -16.68
C ASP A 818 1.78 2.06 -16.81
N ARG A 819 0.82 2.86 -17.30
CA ARG A 819 -0.59 2.45 -17.45
C ARG A 819 -0.89 1.77 -18.78
N PHE A 820 -0.14 2.08 -19.82
CA PHE A 820 -0.20 1.36 -21.09
C PHE A 820 0.36 -0.07 -20.99
N GLN A 821 0.99 -0.43 -19.87
CA GLN A 821 1.51 -1.78 -19.68
C GLN A 821 0.43 -2.85 -19.81
N GLY A 822 0.78 -3.96 -20.45
CA GLY A 822 -0.15 -5.05 -20.74
C GLY A 822 -1.11 -4.77 -21.91
N SER A 823 -1.30 -3.51 -22.31
CA SER A 823 -2.04 -3.13 -23.51
C SER A 823 -1.14 -3.10 -24.76
N SER A 824 -1.76 -3.07 -25.94
CA SER A 824 -1.12 -2.82 -27.24
C SER A 824 -2.15 -2.31 -28.23
N LYS A 825 -1.73 -1.45 -29.16
CA LYS A 825 -2.59 -0.86 -30.20
C LYS A 825 -2.00 -1.11 -31.59
N GLU A 826 -2.81 -0.98 -32.63
CA GLU A 826 -2.32 -1.13 -34.00
C GLU A 826 -1.31 -0.02 -34.32
N VAL A 827 -1.62 1.20 -33.88
CA VAL A 827 -0.76 2.40 -33.98
C VAL A 827 -0.45 2.94 -32.59
N ILE A 828 0.82 3.28 -32.33
CA ILE A 828 1.22 4.02 -31.13
C ILE A 828 1.91 5.32 -31.52
N VAL A 829 1.57 6.39 -30.82
CA VAL A 829 2.28 7.67 -30.85
C VAL A 829 2.93 7.89 -29.48
N VAL A 830 4.21 8.25 -29.43
CA VAL A 830 4.93 8.56 -28.19
C VAL A 830 5.30 10.04 -28.18
N SER A 831 4.75 10.78 -27.22
CA SER A 831 5.10 12.16 -26.90
C SER A 831 6.23 12.14 -25.86
N PHE A 832 7.38 12.74 -26.17
CA PHE A 832 8.54 12.79 -25.27
C PHE A 832 8.53 13.99 -24.31
N VAL A 833 7.89 15.10 -24.66
CA VAL A 833 7.75 16.35 -23.87
C VAL A 833 9.06 17.10 -23.57
N ALA A 834 10.21 16.40 -23.53
CA ALA A 834 11.52 16.96 -23.29
C ALA A 834 11.89 18.05 -24.30
N THR A 835 12.60 19.07 -23.84
CA THR A 835 13.16 20.14 -24.67
C THR A 835 14.51 20.54 -24.12
N GLY A 836 15.56 20.47 -24.94
CA GLY A 836 16.95 20.74 -24.56
C GLY A 836 17.61 19.69 -23.65
N GLU A 837 16.96 19.31 -22.54
CA GLU A 837 17.45 18.28 -21.60
C GLU A 837 16.45 17.12 -21.51
N LEU A 838 16.98 15.90 -21.32
CA LEU A 838 16.20 14.66 -21.15
C LEU A 838 15.74 14.51 -19.70
N ASP A 839 14.85 15.40 -19.29
CA ASP A 839 14.21 15.37 -17.96
C ASP A 839 12.78 14.82 -18.04
N GLY A 840 12.43 13.99 -17.06
CA GLY A 840 11.10 13.43 -16.88
C GLY A 840 11.07 11.90 -16.71
N PRO A 841 9.91 11.36 -16.29
CA PRO A 841 9.80 9.95 -15.88
C PRO A 841 10.26 8.95 -16.92
N LEU A 842 10.08 9.24 -18.21
CA LEU A 842 10.43 8.33 -19.30
C LEU A 842 11.95 8.16 -19.48
N PHE A 843 12.75 9.13 -19.03
CA PHE A 843 14.21 9.15 -19.20
C PHE A 843 14.99 8.61 -18.00
N GLU A 844 14.34 8.44 -16.85
CA GLU A 844 14.94 7.87 -15.63
C GLU A 844 15.42 6.43 -15.84
N ASP A 845 14.77 5.69 -16.75
CA ASP A 845 15.06 4.28 -17.00
C ASP A 845 14.71 3.88 -18.43
N HIS A 846 15.71 3.41 -19.20
CA HIS A 846 15.54 2.92 -20.57
C HIS A 846 14.51 1.79 -20.70
N ARG A 847 14.21 1.06 -19.62
CA ARG A 847 13.16 0.02 -19.60
C ARG A 847 11.77 0.61 -19.84
N ARG A 848 11.51 1.87 -19.46
CA ARG A 848 10.26 2.57 -19.78
C ARG A 848 10.12 2.80 -21.29
N ILE A 849 11.22 3.17 -21.96
CA ILE A 849 11.24 3.26 -23.43
C ILE A 849 10.98 1.91 -24.08
N ASN A 850 11.62 0.83 -23.60
CA ASN A 850 11.32 -0.53 -24.08
C ASN A 850 9.82 -0.83 -24.01
N VAL A 851 9.16 -0.47 -22.89
CA VAL A 851 7.71 -0.63 -22.75
C VAL A 851 6.96 0.19 -23.79
N ALA A 852 7.25 1.50 -23.93
CA ALA A 852 6.56 2.39 -24.85
C ALA A 852 6.66 1.90 -26.31
N LEU A 853 7.87 1.59 -26.78
CA LEU A 853 8.12 1.16 -28.17
C LEU A 853 7.44 -0.18 -28.50
N THR A 854 7.32 -1.07 -27.51
CA THR A 854 6.77 -2.43 -27.70
C THR A 854 5.25 -2.51 -27.55
N ARG A 855 4.56 -1.38 -27.42
CA ARG A 855 3.08 -1.30 -27.44
C ARG A 855 2.49 -1.31 -28.85
N ALA A 856 3.28 -0.94 -29.87
CA ALA A 856 2.84 -0.84 -31.26
C ALA A 856 2.78 -2.21 -31.96
N LYS A 857 1.79 -2.45 -32.81
CA LYS A 857 1.76 -3.64 -33.70
C LYS A 857 2.23 -3.31 -35.11
N LYS A 858 1.61 -2.31 -35.76
CA LYS A 858 1.76 -2.03 -37.21
C LYS A 858 2.49 -0.74 -37.51
N ALA A 859 2.26 0.31 -36.71
CA ALA A 859 2.92 1.60 -36.87
C ALA A 859 3.29 2.25 -35.52
N LEU A 860 4.40 2.97 -35.50
CA LEU A 860 4.92 3.69 -34.34
C LEU A 860 5.39 5.09 -34.77
N CYS A 861 4.87 6.13 -34.14
CA CYS A 861 5.32 7.50 -34.35
C CYS A 861 5.95 8.05 -33.07
N LEU A 862 7.15 8.59 -33.19
CA LEU A 862 7.88 9.25 -32.10
C LEU A 862 7.80 10.76 -32.30
N VAL A 863 7.34 11.51 -31.31
CA VAL A 863 7.17 12.96 -31.38
C VAL A 863 7.94 13.64 -30.25
N GLY A 864 8.94 14.46 -30.58
CA GLY A 864 9.76 15.12 -29.57
C GLY A 864 10.92 15.92 -30.16
N ASP A 865 11.66 16.61 -29.29
CA ASP A 865 12.84 17.41 -29.64
C ASP A 865 14.01 16.51 -30.08
N ALA A 866 14.43 16.64 -31.34
CA ALA A 866 15.53 15.87 -31.90
C ALA A 866 16.86 16.13 -31.19
N ASP A 867 17.19 17.41 -30.94
CA ASP A 867 18.47 17.81 -30.38
C ASP A 867 18.61 17.29 -28.94
N ALA A 868 17.51 17.33 -28.17
CA ALA A 868 17.47 16.76 -26.82
C ALA A 868 17.71 15.24 -26.84
N LEU A 869 17.02 14.50 -27.72
CA LEU A 869 17.15 13.05 -27.83
C LEU A 869 18.53 12.62 -28.38
N GLU A 870 19.14 13.38 -29.29
CA GLU A 870 20.49 13.09 -29.81
C GLU A 870 21.59 13.30 -28.76
N SER A 871 21.28 13.99 -27.65
CA SER A 871 22.26 14.22 -26.56
C SER A 871 22.66 12.96 -25.80
N ASP A 872 21.86 11.89 -25.85
CA ASP A 872 22.16 10.61 -25.22
C ASP A 872 22.38 9.49 -26.24
N PRO A 873 23.44 8.66 -26.10
CA PRO A 873 23.78 7.62 -27.09
C PRO A 873 22.70 6.57 -27.34
N PHE A 874 21.87 6.24 -26.36
CA PHE A 874 20.77 5.27 -26.53
C PHE A 874 19.66 5.86 -27.41
N TYR A 875 19.27 7.10 -27.13
CA TYR A 875 18.23 7.81 -27.89
C TYR A 875 18.70 8.23 -29.29
N ASP A 876 19.97 8.57 -29.48
CA ASP A 876 20.56 8.78 -30.81
C ASP A 876 20.42 7.54 -31.70
N ARG A 877 20.73 6.34 -31.16
CA ARG A 877 20.50 5.08 -31.89
C ARG A 877 19.03 4.83 -32.20
N MET A 878 18.12 5.22 -31.29
CA MET A 878 16.67 5.13 -31.51
C MET A 878 16.22 6.06 -32.65
N LEU A 879 16.70 7.31 -32.68
CA LEU A 879 16.39 8.25 -33.75
C LEU A 879 16.95 7.80 -35.10
N ALA A 880 18.20 7.33 -35.12
CA ALA A 880 18.80 6.77 -36.32
C ALA A 880 18.02 5.55 -36.85
N TRP A 881 17.42 4.75 -35.95
CA TRP A 881 16.51 3.67 -36.31
C TRP A 881 15.15 4.18 -36.81
N ALA A 882 14.59 5.23 -36.21
CA ALA A 882 13.29 5.77 -36.58
C ALA A 882 13.29 6.53 -37.91
N ARG A 883 14.40 7.18 -38.27
CA ARG A 883 14.54 7.97 -39.51
C ARG A 883 14.96 7.15 -40.75
N ARG A 884 15.23 5.86 -40.57
CA ARG A 884 15.82 4.98 -41.59
C ARG A 884 14.77 4.42 -42.53
#